data_AF-A0AAD6TH01-F1
#
_entry.id   AF-A0AAD6TH01-F1
#
_cell.length_a   1.000
_cell.length_b   1.000
_cell.length_c   1.000
_cell.angle_alpha   90.00
_cell.angle_beta   90.00
_cell.angle_gamma   90.00
#
_symmetry.space_group_name_H-M   'P 1'
#
loop_
_entity.id
_entity.type
_entity.pdbx_description
1 polymer ?
#
loop_
_entity_poly.entity_id
_entity_poly.type
_entity_poly.pdbx_seq_one_letter_code
_entity_poly.pdbx_strand_id
1 'polypeptide(L)'
;MSGTKRRSPSKVSPTRPRKRARVESKASDIISIDDEDEEDLESILSRIKESEESENLAKKLQNESGPSSSHVEFSDVEDDATMARRLAAEWAAETSGNETGDKTPEPVEWEPLAKTNASNAIAGPSRNPADDVPPDERLAEFRDFFTVERNCTKCGKPVKSPRGFVVFSAAIQRGALPPSLAMLLHAPCASCSTNHCRGCFSPKSCPISCKGLAKNAKCTVASCCSGVRAIAIFECLGGFDRQFLGERATSDSRALALSQQYQSHSSSVGPGGTGYGTDSRGYSTRGRGRGRGRGSRGGRGGNAAASSSKVAELATHWDEIVVRALTTLTSILPAPYDDSAQVYDMLPHPSIGHLLALSQLPELLGSLLRNDSVTDWLARSEIYYAMIGLLRRMADCELTVELLIAQRFCMDNSSGLEDWMWEDGEISWEQDKQGRIERAPPLYDHFKKLTKQSEAFLAGAMHMMKDGDEDGDMDETIQATSLCGDIMAARDDMERAMSILGRGSGDQIALVSLSPPSKGKGKGKNRDPVIDMEKAYSQACESLSFKHIEIDYSKYYYKNELKASEFATRTPKNRLHLVKELATMATSLPPGIWVRVDEVRNDAIKVMIAGPEGTPYSGGLFEFDCFMPLTYPALPPSMHLRTTGGGRVRFNPNLYDNGKVCLSLLGTWPGRPEEQWSSSSTLLQVLVSIQSMILIDTPYYNEPGHGKANPESKVSIDYNNNIAKETCRWGITDWLDDTQKKGIWKDVIASHFTIRKNKIRQKILEWAAKNPSIRSYQLGARTQRSDAFGVMVGSACASVSRLDLVAEFDSGMARVQRWLL
;
A
#
# COMPACT_ATOMS: atom_id res chain seq x y z
N MET A 1 -43.82 -75.65 -1.13
CA MET A 1 -44.83 -74.90 -0.35
C MET A 1 -44.27 -73.49 -0.20
N SER A 2 -44.69 -72.51 -1.00
CA SER A 2 -45.88 -71.63 -0.83
C SER A 2 -45.70 -70.58 0.29
N GLY A 3 -45.78 -69.27 0.07
CA GLY A 3 -46.17 -68.51 -1.15
C GLY A 3 -45.67 -67.04 -1.15
N THR A 4 -45.73 -66.33 -2.30
CA THR A 4 -46.73 -65.26 -2.62
C THR A 4 -46.37 -63.83 -2.15
N LYS A 5 -46.50 -62.73 -2.93
CA LYS A 5 -46.88 -62.54 -4.36
C LYS A 5 -46.41 -61.15 -4.89
N ARG A 6 -46.46 -60.92 -6.21
CA ARG A 6 -46.09 -59.66 -6.93
C ARG A 6 -47.29 -58.70 -7.16
N ARG A 7 -47.00 -57.43 -7.54
CA ARG A 7 -47.86 -56.55 -8.39
C ARG A 7 -47.00 -55.76 -9.41
N SER A 8 -47.62 -54.99 -10.34
CA SER A 8 -47.11 -54.76 -11.72
C SER A 8 -47.31 -53.34 -12.31
N PRO A 9 -46.65 -52.96 -13.44
CA PRO A 9 -46.68 -51.61 -14.08
C PRO A 9 -47.27 -51.53 -15.53
N SER A 10 -47.35 -50.31 -16.12
CA SER A 10 -47.71 -49.96 -17.54
C SER A 10 -47.38 -48.47 -17.84
N LYS A 11 -47.47 -47.83 -19.03
CA LYS A 11 -47.38 -48.13 -20.50
C LYS A 11 -47.00 -46.81 -21.28
N VAL A 12 -46.82 -46.82 -22.63
CA VAL A 12 -46.07 -45.75 -23.38
C VAL A 12 -46.61 -45.35 -24.79
N SER A 13 -46.83 -44.03 -25.05
CA SER A 13 -46.80 -43.27 -26.36
C SER A 13 -47.86 -43.58 -27.48
N PRO A 14 -47.94 -42.90 -28.69
CA PRO A 14 -47.12 -41.81 -29.31
C PRO A 14 -47.79 -40.69 -30.23
N THR A 15 -46.95 -39.74 -30.75
CA THR A 15 -46.92 -39.01 -32.09
C THR A 15 -47.74 -37.74 -32.54
N ARG A 16 -47.00 -36.61 -32.76
CA ARG A 16 -46.91 -35.62 -33.93
C ARG A 16 -48.16 -34.85 -34.51
N PRO A 17 -48.02 -33.75 -35.32
CA PRO A 17 -46.89 -32.82 -35.66
C PRO A 17 -47.21 -31.28 -35.59
N ARG A 18 -46.37 -30.38 -36.18
CA ARG A 18 -46.46 -28.87 -36.15
C ARG A 18 -46.79 -28.19 -37.52
N LYS A 19 -47.31 -26.94 -37.51
CA LYS A 19 -47.21 -25.90 -38.59
C LYS A 19 -47.22 -24.45 -38.01
N ARG A 20 -47.03 -23.41 -38.84
CA ARG A 20 -46.73 -21.99 -38.48
C ARG A 20 -47.94 -21.02 -38.54
N ALA A 21 -47.87 -19.93 -37.76
CA ALA A 21 -48.45 -18.60 -38.03
C ALA A 21 -47.62 -17.49 -37.30
N ARG A 22 -47.88 -16.19 -37.56
CA ARG A 22 -47.21 -14.99 -36.98
C ARG A 22 -48.21 -13.81 -37.02
N VAL A 23 -47.96 -12.73 -36.24
CA VAL A 23 -48.68 -11.42 -36.23
C VAL A 23 -50.01 -11.52 -35.44
N GLU A 24 -50.47 -10.55 -34.62
CA GLU A 24 -50.07 -9.13 -34.37
C GLU A 24 -50.07 -8.77 -32.86
N SER A 25 -49.97 -7.47 -32.53
CA SER A 25 -49.85 -6.90 -31.16
C SER A 25 -51.14 -6.31 -30.58
N LYS A 26 -51.28 -6.30 -29.24
CA LYS A 26 -51.81 -5.18 -28.44
C LYS A 26 -51.47 -5.34 -26.95
N ALA A 27 -51.63 -4.27 -26.17
CA ALA A 27 -51.22 -4.18 -24.76
C ALA A 27 -52.41 -3.88 -23.84
N SER A 28 -52.34 -4.34 -22.58
CA SER A 28 -52.65 -3.58 -21.36
C SER A 28 -52.73 -4.50 -20.14
N ASP A 29 -51.62 -4.72 -19.44
CA ASP A 29 -51.63 -5.36 -18.12
C ASP A 29 -51.67 -4.25 -17.05
N ILE A 30 -52.74 -4.23 -16.25
CA ILE A 30 -52.84 -3.42 -15.04
C ILE A 30 -52.39 -4.30 -13.88
N ILE A 31 -51.35 -3.88 -13.17
CA ILE A 31 -50.89 -4.52 -11.94
C ILE A 31 -51.68 -3.91 -10.78
N SER A 32 -52.36 -4.74 -10.01
CA SER A 32 -52.84 -4.38 -8.67
C SER A 32 -51.66 -4.36 -7.70
N ILE A 33 -51.49 -3.27 -6.97
CA ILE A 33 -50.59 -3.15 -5.83
C ILE A 33 -51.44 -3.38 -4.57
N ASP A 34 -50.90 -4.07 -3.57
CA ASP A 34 -51.59 -4.38 -2.32
C ASP A 34 -51.48 -3.21 -1.31
N ASP A 35 -52.45 -3.09 -0.40
CA ASP A 35 -52.65 -1.92 0.49
C ASP A 35 -51.58 -1.74 1.60
N GLU A 36 -50.38 -2.32 1.49
CA GLU A 36 -49.27 -2.17 2.46
C GLU A 36 -48.24 -1.08 2.07
N ASP A 37 -48.27 -0.56 0.84
CA ASP A 37 -47.27 0.41 0.32
C ASP A 37 -47.64 1.90 0.54
N GLU A 38 -48.87 2.26 0.94
CA GLU A 38 -49.28 3.69 1.04
C GLU A 38 -48.63 4.47 2.20
N GLU A 39 -48.41 3.85 3.37
CA GLU A 39 -47.82 4.54 4.54
C GLU A 39 -46.37 5.01 4.29
N ASP A 40 -45.58 4.23 3.54
CA ASP A 40 -44.20 4.59 3.21
C ASP A 40 -44.13 5.73 2.18
N LEU A 41 -45.06 5.76 1.21
CA LEU A 41 -45.12 6.81 0.20
C LEU A 41 -45.46 8.18 0.79
N GLU A 42 -46.42 8.25 1.74
CA GLU A 42 -46.77 9.50 2.41
C GLU A 42 -45.62 10.00 3.31
N SER A 43 -44.87 9.09 3.95
CA SER A 43 -43.65 9.43 4.70
C SER A 43 -42.54 10.01 3.80
N ILE A 44 -42.35 9.45 2.60
CA ILE A 44 -41.37 9.96 1.62
C ILE A 44 -41.78 11.35 1.11
N LEU A 45 -43.07 11.57 0.81
CA LEU A 45 -43.58 12.87 0.37
C LEU A 45 -43.48 13.96 1.46
N SER A 46 -43.70 13.59 2.73
CA SER A 46 -43.44 14.46 3.89
C SER A 46 -41.99 14.95 3.90
N ARG A 47 -41.01 14.05 3.78
CA ARG A 47 -39.58 14.38 3.79
C ARG A 47 -39.13 15.24 2.61
N ILE A 48 -39.66 14.99 1.42
CA ILE A 48 -39.39 15.82 0.24
C ILE A 48 -39.88 17.25 0.49
N LYS A 49 -41.10 17.41 1.03
CA LYS A 49 -41.68 18.72 1.34
C LYS A 49 -40.88 19.50 2.40
N GLU A 50 -40.44 18.84 3.47
CA GLU A 50 -39.56 19.45 4.48
C GLU A 50 -38.23 19.92 3.87
N SER A 51 -37.64 19.12 2.96
CA SER A 51 -36.44 19.51 2.22
C SER A 51 -36.68 20.75 1.35
N GLU A 52 -37.77 20.80 0.58
CA GLU A 52 -38.12 21.95 -0.27
C GLU A 52 -38.42 23.21 0.56
N GLU A 53 -39.10 23.09 1.70
CA GLU A 53 -39.35 24.23 2.59
C GLU A 53 -38.04 24.77 3.20
N SER A 54 -37.10 23.89 3.55
CA SER A 54 -35.76 24.30 4.06
C SER A 54 -34.92 25.03 3.01
N GLU A 55 -34.91 24.56 1.75
CA GLU A 55 -34.21 25.24 0.66
C GLU A 55 -34.82 26.61 0.34
N ASN A 56 -36.16 26.72 0.38
CA ASN A 56 -36.84 27.99 0.14
C ASN A 56 -36.59 29.00 1.27
N LEU A 57 -36.40 28.55 2.51
CA LEU A 57 -35.97 29.42 3.61
C LEU A 57 -34.53 29.91 3.41
N ALA A 58 -33.60 29.03 3.04
CA ALA A 58 -32.21 29.39 2.75
C ALA A 58 -32.09 30.41 1.60
N LYS A 59 -32.87 30.23 0.52
CA LYS A 59 -32.92 31.15 -0.63
C LYS A 59 -33.51 32.52 -0.27
N LYS A 60 -34.43 32.61 0.71
CA LYS A 60 -34.91 33.90 1.24
C LYS A 60 -33.83 34.63 2.02
N LEU A 61 -33.14 33.95 2.94
CA LEU A 61 -32.08 34.53 3.76
C LEU A 61 -30.91 35.08 2.91
N GLN A 62 -30.60 34.43 1.78
CA GLN A 62 -29.62 34.93 0.81
C GLN A 62 -30.11 36.19 0.07
N ASN A 63 -31.40 36.28 -0.27
CA ASN A 63 -31.96 37.41 -1.03
C ASN A 63 -32.24 38.67 -0.19
N GLU A 64 -32.31 38.58 1.14
CA GLU A 64 -32.49 39.74 2.02
C GLU A 64 -31.16 40.49 2.30
N SER A 65 -30.02 39.96 1.83
CA SER A 65 -28.68 40.49 2.09
C SER A 65 -28.25 41.63 1.15
N GLY A 66 -29.04 42.71 1.12
CA GLY A 66 -28.61 44.07 0.68
C GLY A 66 -28.91 44.48 -0.78
N PRO A 67 -28.51 45.71 -1.20
CA PRO A 67 -27.83 46.75 -0.42
C PRO A 67 -28.66 48.06 -0.28
N SER A 68 -28.42 48.84 0.78
CA SER A 68 -28.80 50.26 0.83
C SER A 68 -27.79 51.05 1.68
N SER A 69 -27.64 52.35 1.39
CA SER A 69 -26.58 53.20 1.94
C SER A 69 -27.11 54.29 2.87
N SER A 70 -26.46 54.46 4.02
CA SER A 70 -26.41 55.73 4.75
C SER A 70 -25.05 55.88 5.44
N HIS A 71 -24.56 57.11 5.54
CA HIS A 71 -23.29 57.42 6.19
C HIS A 71 -23.40 57.37 7.71
N VAL A 72 -22.45 56.70 8.36
CA VAL A 72 -21.97 57.00 9.71
C VAL A 72 -20.43 57.02 9.64
N GLU A 73 -19.78 57.79 10.51
CA GLU A 73 -18.36 58.16 10.38
C GLU A 73 -17.39 57.04 10.79
N PHE A 74 -16.19 57.06 10.22
CA PHE A 74 -15.07 56.20 10.60
C PHE A 74 -14.34 56.75 11.82
N SER A 75 -14.14 55.92 12.85
CA SER A 75 -13.17 56.16 13.93
C SER A 75 -12.56 54.84 14.40
N ASP A 76 -11.23 54.74 14.28
CA ASP A 76 -10.30 53.82 14.95
C ASP A 76 -10.75 52.36 15.13
N VAL A 77 -10.28 51.50 14.23
CA VAL A 77 -10.22 50.04 14.45
C VAL A 77 -9.03 49.75 15.37
N GLU A 78 -9.30 49.28 16.60
CA GLU A 78 -8.25 48.68 17.43
C GLU A 78 -7.72 47.39 16.77
N ASP A 79 -6.40 47.30 16.60
CA ASP A 79 -5.68 46.06 16.26
C ASP A 79 -6.02 44.96 17.28
N ASP A 80 -6.23 43.72 16.81
CA ASP A 80 -6.51 42.52 17.62
C ASP A 80 -5.51 42.35 18.77
N ALA A 81 -4.24 42.70 18.54
CA ALA A 81 -3.20 42.66 19.56
C ALA A 81 -3.45 43.65 20.73
N THR A 82 -4.30 44.67 20.53
CA THR A 82 -4.73 45.64 21.55
C THR A 82 -5.93 45.11 22.31
N MET A 83 -6.94 44.58 21.61
CA MET A 83 -8.11 43.92 22.22
C MET A 83 -7.67 42.75 23.12
N ALA A 84 -6.75 41.90 22.65
CA ALA A 84 -6.19 40.79 23.44
C ALA A 84 -5.46 41.26 24.71
N ARG A 85 -4.76 42.40 24.66
CA ARG A 85 -4.13 43.01 25.84
C ARG A 85 -5.14 43.62 26.81
N ARG A 86 -6.26 44.17 26.31
CA ARG A 86 -7.34 44.69 27.16
C ARG A 86 -8.07 43.57 27.90
N LEU A 87 -8.44 42.50 27.20
CA LEU A 87 -9.08 41.32 27.79
C LEU A 87 -8.17 40.63 28.83
N ALA A 88 -6.87 40.53 28.55
CA ALA A 88 -5.90 40.01 29.52
C ALA A 88 -5.77 40.89 30.79
N ALA A 89 -5.91 42.22 30.65
CA ALA A 89 -5.92 43.14 31.78
C ALA A 89 -7.25 43.10 32.57
N GLU A 90 -8.38 42.88 31.90
CA GLU A 90 -9.70 42.70 32.52
C GLU A 90 -9.73 41.42 33.37
N TRP A 91 -9.27 40.27 32.84
CA TRP A 91 -9.12 39.03 33.63
C TRP A 91 -8.09 39.15 34.78
N ALA A 92 -7.04 39.94 34.62
CA ALA A 92 -6.08 40.22 35.71
C ALA A 92 -6.68 41.10 36.82
N ALA A 93 -7.70 41.93 36.51
CA ALA A 93 -8.44 42.70 37.50
C ALA A 93 -9.49 41.84 38.23
N GLU A 94 -10.25 41.02 37.49
CA GLU A 94 -11.29 40.13 38.05
C GLU A 94 -10.74 39.08 39.03
N THR A 95 -9.45 38.72 38.92
CA THR A 95 -8.76 37.82 39.86
C THR A 95 -8.24 38.51 41.13
N SER A 96 -8.57 39.79 41.37
CA SER A 96 -8.06 40.60 42.49
C SER A 96 -9.14 41.18 43.43
N GLY A 97 -10.08 40.35 43.90
CA GLY A 97 -11.11 40.77 44.87
C GLY A 97 -11.51 39.71 45.90
N ASN A 98 -11.24 39.99 47.20
CA ASN A 98 -11.45 39.13 48.39
C ASN A 98 -10.71 37.77 48.35
N GLU A 99 -9.85 37.42 49.31
CA GLU A 99 -10.12 37.35 50.75
C GLU A 99 -8.92 37.74 51.66
N THR A 100 -9.14 37.74 52.98
CA THR A 100 -8.20 38.18 54.02
C THR A 100 -7.90 37.08 55.05
N GLY A 101 -6.63 36.78 55.34
CA GLY A 101 -6.32 35.98 56.55
C GLY A 101 -5.01 35.17 56.63
N ASP A 102 -3.86 35.85 56.69
CA ASP A 102 -2.69 35.51 57.54
C ASP A 102 -2.36 34.01 57.86
N LYS A 103 -1.41 33.40 57.13
CA LYS A 103 -0.07 33.02 57.67
C LYS A 103 0.92 32.39 56.68
N THR A 104 2.16 32.86 56.75
CA THR A 104 3.41 32.37 56.11
C THR A 104 4.20 31.45 57.09
N PRO A 105 5.40 30.89 56.80
CA PRO A 105 6.35 31.08 55.68
C PRO A 105 6.81 29.74 55.03
N GLU A 106 7.87 29.57 54.20
CA GLU A 106 9.03 30.38 53.75
C GLU A 106 9.25 30.26 52.21
N PRO A 107 9.91 31.24 51.54
CA PRO A 107 10.27 31.15 50.12
C PRO A 107 11.65 30.52 49.87
N VAL A 108 11.83 29.83 48.74
CA VAL A 108 13.15 29.40 48.22
C VAL A 108 13.58 30.33 47.10
N GLU A 109 14.82 30.81 47.14
CA GLU A 109 15.38 31.74 46.16
C GLU A 109 15.68 31.07 44.81
N TRP A 110 15.57 31.85 43.73
CA TRP A 110 16.09 31.48 42.40
C TRP A 110 16.84 32.66 41.79
N GLU A 111 18.16 32.52 41.61
CA GLU A 111 18.98 33.58 41.00
C GLU A 111 18.78 33.69 39.48
N PRO A 112 18.76 34.91 38.91
CA PRO A 112 18.62 35.10 37.46
C PRO A 112 19.95 34.85 36.73
N LEU A 113 20.06 33.69 36.08
CA LEU A 113 21.24 33.34 35.26
C LEU A 113 21.47 34.34 34.10
N ALA A 114 22.73 34.75 33.95
CA ALA A 114 23.11 35.91 33.14
C ALA A 114 23.09 35.66 31.61
N LYS A 115 22.87 36.75 30.86
CA LYS A 115 22.95 36.76 29.39
C LYS A 115 24.40 36.53 28.93
N THR A 116 24.65 35.47 28.17
CA THR A 116 25.90 35.27 27.40
C THR A 116 25.60 34.89 25.95
N ASN A 117 26.52 35.24 25.04
CA ASN A 117 26.22 35.36 23.61
C ASN A 117 26.18 34.03 22.82
N ALA A 118 25.48 34.11 21.69
CA ALA A 118 25.25 33.03 20.75
C ALA A 118 26.50 32.29 20.25
N SER A 119 26.38 30.96 20.14
CA SER A 119 27.02 30.20 19.06
C SER A 119 26.10 29.04 18.67
N ASN A 120 25.68 28.99 17.39
CA ASN A 120 24.68 28.03 16.93
C ASN A 120 25.28 26.62 16.78
N ALA A 121 24.91 25.73 17.69
CA ALA A 121 25.04 24.29 17.51
C ALA A 121 23.64 23.67 17.38
N ILE A 122 23.17 23.45 16.15
CA ILE A 122 21.95 22.68 15.91
C ILE A 122 22.26 21.22 16.23
N ALA A 123 21.93 20.79 17.44
CA ALA A 123 21.81 19.38 17.76
C ALA A 123 20.68 18.77 16.90
N GLY A 124 20.84 17.50 16.50
CA GLY A 124 19.70 16.73 16.02
C GLY A 124 18.64 16.59 17.13
N PRO A 125 17.39 16.23 16.79
CA PRO A 125 16.30 16.15 17.77
C PRO A 125 16.72 15.27 18.94
N SER A 126 16.74 15.88 20.13
CA SER A 126 17.06 15.18 21.37
C SER A 126 15.93 14.21 21.68
N ARG A 127 16.14 12.92 21.43
CA ARG A 127 15.21 11.86 21.86
C ARG A 127 14.95 12.02 23.36
N ASN A 128 13.71 11.90 23.77
CA ASN A 128 13.36 11.97 25.17
C ASN A 128 13.75 10.63 25.81
N PRO A 129 14.39 10.58 27.00
CA PRO A 129 14.82 9.30 27.59
C PRO A 129 13.68 8.29 27.79
N ALA A 130 12.43 8.77 27.93
CA ALA A 130 11.24 7.93 27.98
C ALA A 130 10.99 7.15 26.66
N ASP A 131 11.39 7.67 25.50
CA ASP A 131 11.05 7.12 24.17
C ASP A 131 11.71 5.76 23.89
N ASP A 132 12.78 5.43 24.61
CA ASP A 132 13.48 4.14 24.54
C ASP A 132 13.05 3.12 25.62
N VAL A 133 12.06 3.44 26.48
CA VAL A 133 11.44 2.50 27.44
C VAL A 133 10.40 1.59 26.74
N PRO A 134 10.56 0.26 26.78
CA PRO A 134 9.64 -0.71 26.14
C PRO A 134 8.17 -0.67 26.61
N PRO A 135 7.20 -1.12 25.78
CA PRO A 135 5.77 -1.11 26.11
C PRO A 135 5.37 -1.99 27.30
N ASP A 136 6.08 -3.07 27.56
CA ASP A 136 5.89 -3.98 28.70
C ASP A 136 6.35 -3.32 30.01
N GLU A 137 7.52 -2.67 30.03
CA GLU A 137 7.97 -1.87 31.17
C GLU A 137 6.96 -0.75 31.49
N ARG A 138 6.47 -0.03 30.47
CA ARG A 138 5.43 1.02 30.64
C ARG A 138 4.06 0.48 31.04
N LEU A 139 3.72 -0.76 30.69
CA LEU A 139 2.42 -1.36 31.04
C LEU A 139 2.43 -1.98 32.45
N ALA A 140 3.61 -2.35 32.97
CA ALA A 140 3.77 -3.00 34.27
C ALA A 140 3.19 -2.18 35.44
N GLU A 141 3.32 -0.85 35.41
CA GLU A 141 2.74 0.04 36.45
C GLU A 141 1.20 -0.04 36.52
N PHE A 142 0.54 -0.51 35.46
CA PHE A 142 -0.91 -0.71 35.42
C PHE A 142 -1.35 -2.15 35.68
N ARG A 143 -0.44 -3.12 35.88
CA ARG A 143 -0.79 -4.56 35.94
C ARG A 143 -1.88 -4.87 36.99
N ASP A 144 -1.73 -4.34 38.21
CA ASP A 144 -2.69 -4.48 39.31
C ASP A 144 -4.11 -4.02 38.92
N PHE A 145 -4.25 -3.02 38.05
CA PHE A 145 -5.56 -2.53 37.62
C PHE A 145 -6.38 -3.62 36.90
N PHE A 146 -5.74 -4.54 36.19
CA PHE A 146 -6.40 -5.58 35.40
C PHE A 146 -6.62 -6.90 36.17
N THR A 147 -5.73 -7.25 37.10
CA THR A 147 -5.65 -8.58 37.72
C THR A 147 -6.00 -8.64 39.21
N VAL A 148 -5.89 -7.53 39.96
CA VAL A 148 -5.96 -7.55 41.44
C VAL A 148 -7.31 -8.06 41.97
N GLU A 149 -7.27 -8.73 43.13
CA GLU A 149 -8.44 -9.11 43.92
C GLU A 149 -8.94 -7.90 44.74
N ARG A 150 -10.24 -7.58 44.69
CA ARG A 150 -10.82 -6.38 45.34
C ARG A 150 -11.96 -6.76 46.29
N ASN A 151 -12.02 -6.12 47.46
CA ASN A 151 -13.05 -6.41 48.46
C ASN A 151 -14.43 -5.84 48.07
N CYS A 152 -15.47 -6.68 48.08
CA CYS A 152 -16.82 -6.31 47.68
C CYS A 152 -17.38 -5.17 48.55
N THR A 153 -17.76 -4.06 47.90
CA THR A 153 -18.28 -2.85 48.54
C THR A 153 -19.56 -3.06 49.36
N LYS A 154 -20.28 -4.16 49.16
CA LYS A 154 -21.51 -4.52 49.89
C LYS A 154 -21.30 -5.50 51.06
N CYS A 155 -20.25 -6.33 51.04
CA CYS A 155 -20.10 -7.41 52.03
C CYS A 155 -18.66 -7.69 52.50
N GLY A 156 -17.68 -6.85 52.15
CA GLY A 156 -16.28 -6.92 52.60
C GLY A 156 -15.45 -8.09 52.05
N LYS A 157 -16.08 -9.21 51.67
CA LYS A 157 -15.41 -10.40 51.12
C LYS A 157 -14.72 -10.13 49.78
N PRO A 158 -13.59 -10.81 49.49
CA PRO A 158 -12.86 -10.64 48.24
C PRO A 158 -13.66 -11.03 47.00
N VAL A 159 -13.37 -10.36 45.90
CA VAL A 159 -13.84 -10.65 44.55
C VAL A 159 -12.61 -10.68 43.64
N LYS A 160 -12.32 -11.85 43.06
CA LYS A 160 -11.26 -12.01 42.07
C LYS A 160 -11.60 -11.25 40.80
N SER A 161 -10.59 -10.66 40.16
CA SER A 161 -10.76 -10.17 38.79
C SER A 161 -11.13 -11.35 37.88
N PRO A 162 -12.20 -11.23 37.06
CA PRO A 162 -12.55 -12.23 36.06
C PRO A 162 -11.38 -12.53 35.12
N ARG A 163 -11.20 -13.82 34.79
CA ARG A 163 -10.39 -14.28 33.66
C ARG A 163 -11.22 -15.25 32.82
N GLY A 164 -11.02 -15.21 31.51
CA GLY A 164 -11.73 -16.02 30.54
C GLY A 164 -11.46 -15.49 29.14
N PHE A 165 -12.14 -16.03 28.13
CA PHE A 165 -11.73 -15.83 26.74
C PHE A 165 -12.80 -15.07 25.95
N VAL A 166 -12.40 -14.00 25.26
CA VAL A 166 -13.23 -13.35 24.24
C VAL A 166 -13.36 -14.27 23.04
N VAL A 167 -14.57 -14.35 22.47
CA VAL A 167 -14.89 -15.25 21.36
C VAL A 167 -15.44 -14.41 20.21
N PHE A 168 -14.70 -14.37 19.12
CA PHE A 168 -15.11 -13.74 17.88
C PHE A 168 -15.91 -14.76 17.07
N SER A 169 -17.16 -14.42 16.70
CA SER A 169 -18.11 -15.40 16.15
C SER A 169 -19.10 -14.75 15.19
N ALA A 170 -19.44 -15.49 14.12
CA ALA A 170 -20.39 -15.09 13.09
C ALA A 170 -21.74 -14.60 13.63
N ALA A 171 -22.22 -15.20 14.72
CA ALA A 171 -23.52 -14.95 15.33
C ALA A 171 -23.61 -13.59 16.09
N ILE A 172 -22.51 -12.85 16.20
CA ILE A 172 -22.48 -11.51 16.79
C ILE A 172 -22.74 -10.48 15.68
N GLN A 173 -23.59 -9.47 15.91
CA GLN A 173 -23.77 -8.38 14.94
C GLN A 173 -22.51 -7.52 14.84
N ARG A 174 -22.20 -6.96 13.66
CA ARG A 174 -21.04 -6.07 13.48
C ARG A 174 -21.13 -4.88 14.44
N GLY A 175 -20.01 -4.51 15.06
CA GLY A 175 -19.90 -3.42 16.04
C GLY A 175 -20.45 -3.72 17.45
N ALA A 176 -21.26 -4.78 17.64
CA ALA A 176 -21.78 -5.16 18.96
C ALA A 176 -20.72 -5.87 19.81
N LEU A 177 -20.66 -5.54 21.12
CA LEU A 177 -19.74 -6.22 22.04
C LEU A 177 -20.03 -7.74 22.09
N PRO A 178 -19.00 -8.61 21.94
CA PRO A 178 -19.15 -10.05 22.15
C PRO A 178 -19.73 -10.38 23.53
N PRO A 179 -20.68 -11.33 23.62
CA PRO A 179 -21.27 -11.77 24.90
C PRO A 179 -20.25 -12.21 25.96
N SER A 180 -19.12 -12.80 25.55
CA SER A 180 -18.02 -13.17 26.44
C SER A 180 -17.23 -11.96 26.93
N LEU A 181 -16.86 -11.03 26.05
CA LEU A 181 -16.26 -9.75 26.43
C LEU A 181 -17.14 -9.00 27.44
N ALA A 182 -18.44 -8.89 27.15
CA ALA A 182 -19.39 -8.22 28.03
C ALA A 182 -19.50 -8.87 29.42
N MET A 183 -19.29 -10.18 29.55
CA MET A 183 -19.21 -10.85 30.85
C MET A 183 -17.91 -10.50 31.59
N LEU A 184 -16.78 -10.38 30.90
CA LEU A 184 -15.45 -10.09 31.49
C LEU A 184 -15.29 -8.66 32.02
N LEU A 185 -16.18 -7.72 31.61
CA LEU A 185 -16.27 -6.36 32.17
C LEU A 185 -16.92 -6.31 33.56
N HIS A 186 -17.60 -7.38 33.98
CA HIS A 186 -18.36 -7.48 35.23
C HIS A 186 -17.57 -8.27 36.29
N ALA A 187 -17.48 -7.73 37.51
CA ALA A 187 -16.87 -8.42 38.66
C ALA A 187 -17.95 -8.85 39.68
N PRO A 188 -18.55 -10.05 39.54
CA PRO A 188 -19.62 -10.52 40.43
C PRO A 188 -19.09 -11.08 41.75
N CYS A 189 -19.60 -10.57 42.88
CA CYS A 189 -19.29 -11.13 44.19
C CYS A 189 -20.06 -12.45 44.43
N ALA A 190 -19.32 -13.56 44.45
CA ALA A 190 -19.86 -14.91 44.68
C ALA A 190 -20.56 -15.12 46.04
N SER A 191 -20.40 -14.21 47.01
CA SER A 191 -20.99 -14.32 48.36
C SER A 191 -22.25 -13.48 48.60
N CYS A 192 -22.52 -12.45 47.81
CA CYS A 192 -23.70 -11.58 48.01
C CYS A 192 -24.43 -11.24 46.69
N SER A 193 -24.08 -11.96 45.62
CA SER A 193 -24.64 -11.84 44.27
C SER A 193 -24.65 -10.43 43.67
N THR A 194 -23.82 -9.52 44.22
CA THR A 194 -23.75 -8.13 43.80
C THR A 194 -22.70 -7.99 42.71
N ASN A 195 -23.11 -7.38 41.60
CA ASN A 195 -22.27 -7.23 40.42
C ASN A 195 -21.61 -5.85 40.43
N HIS A 196 -20.35 -5.76 39.98
CA HIS A 196 -19.58 -4.52 39.97
C HIS A 196 -19.02 -4.25 38.57
N CYS A 197 -18.81 -2.98 38.22
CA CYS A 197 -17.99 -2.61 37.07
C CYS A 197 -16.52 -2.97 37.37
N ARG A 198 -15.85 -3.82 36.58
CA ARG A 198 -14.47 -4.25 36.89
C ARG A 198 -13.47 -3.08 36.92
N GLY A 199 -13.71 -2.03 36.14
CA GLY A 199 -12.89 -0.81 36.13
C GLY A 199 -12.97 -0.04 37.45
N CYS A 200 -14.02 0.77 37.64
CA CYS A 200 -14.18 1.63 38.81
C CYS A 200 -14.72 0.93 40.08
N PHE A 201 -14.98 -0.38 40.03
CA PHE A 201 -15.47 -1.23 41.12
C PHE A 201 -16.80 -0.82 41.79
N SER A 202 -17.50 0.18 41.24
CA SER A 202 -18.85 0.55 41.69
C SER A 202 -19.86 -0.59 41.44
N PRO A 203 -20.80 -0.83 42.38
CA PRO A 203 -21.86 -1.83 42.20
C PRO A 203 -22.84 -1.39 41.10
N LYS A 204 -23.43 -2.37 40.40
CA LYS A 204 -24.29 -2.15 39.23
C LYS A 204 -25.55 -2.99 39.26
N SER A 205 -26.58 -2.50 38.57
CA SER A 205 -27.89 -3.14 38.41
C SER A 205 -27.89 -4.34 37.46
N CYS A 206 -26.82 -4.55 36.68
CA CYS A 206 -26.74 -5.68 35.74
C CYS A 206 -26.69 -7.03 36.49
N PRO A 207 -27.48 -8.04 36.07
CA PRO A 207 -27.44 -9.38 36.66
C PRO A 207 -26.05 -10.01 36.45
N ILE A 208 -25.67 -10.96 37.30
CA ILE A 208 -24.38 -11.68 37.19
C ILE A 208 -24.20 -12.30 35.79
N SER A 209 -25.28 -12.82 35.20
CA SER A 209 -25.31 -13.40 33.87
C SER A 209 -25.49 -12.36 32.74
N CYS A 210 -25.08 -11.12 32.93
CA CYS A 210 -25.21 -10.07 31.90
C CYS A 210 -24.27 -10.34 30.73
N LYS A 211 -24.85 -10.37 29.52
CA LYS A 211 -24.15 -10.65 28.24
C LYS A 211 -24.19 -9.44 27.30
N GLY A 212 -24.08 -8.23 27.85
CA GLY A 212 -24.23 -6.96 27.12
C GLY A 212 -25.69 -6.55 26.87
N LEU A 213 -26.55 -7.54 26.61
CA LEU A 213 -28.01 -7.38 26.53
C LEU A 213 -28.67 -7.93 27.80
N ALA A 214 -29.46 -7.10 28.48
CA ALA A 214 -30.48 -7.56 29.41
C ALA A 214 -31.84 -7.57 28.70
N LYS A 215 -32.80 -8.37 29.18
CA LYS A 215 -34.19 -8.27 28.70
C LYS A 215 -34.69 -6.84 28.98
N ASN A 216 -34.89 -6.08 27.91
CA ASN A 216 -35.40 -4.71 27.88
C ASN A 216 -34.43 -3.61 28.40
N ALA A 217 -33.10 -3.85 28.47
CA ALA A 217 -32.13 -2.79 28.81
C ALA A 217 -30.71 -3.00 28.24
N LYS A 218 -30.02 -1.89 27.90
CA LYS A 218 -28.57 -1.87 27.61
C LYS A 218 -27.76 -2.13 28.89
N CYS A 219 -26.59 -2.75 28.77
CA CYS A 219 -25.67 -3.00 29.87
C CYS A 219 -25.10 -1.70 30.49
N THR A 220 -25.29 -1.51 31.81
CA THR A 220 -24.81 -0.32 32.56
C THR A 220 -23.33 -0.36 32.95
N VAL A 221 -22.62 -1.45 32.58
CA VAL A 221 -21.15 -1.55 32.69
C VAL A 221 -20.45 -1.13 31.39
N ALA A 222 -21.02 -1.41 30.21
CA ALA A 222 -20.34 -1.22 28.92
C ALA A 222 -19.89 0.24 28.65
N SER A 223 -20.63 1.21 29.17
CA SER A 223 -20.34 2.66 29.09
C SER A 223 -20.08 3.28 30.47
N CYS A 224 -19.52 2.54 31.43
CA CYS A 224 -19.44 3.01 32.82
C CYS A 224 -18.30 4.00 33.10
N CYS A 225 -17.11 3.80 32.53
CA CYS A 225 -15.90 4.60 32.82
C CYS A 225 -14.74 4.26 31.86
N SER A 226 -13.72 5.12 31.79
CA SER A 226 -12.51 4.88 30.99
C SER A 226 -11.75 3.62 31.43
N GLY A 227 -11.69 3.36 32.73
CA GLY A 227 -11.09 2.14 33.27
C GLY A 227 -11.72 0.84 32.75
N VAL A 228 -13.04 0.79 32.51
CA VAL A 228 -13.68 -0.43 31.95
C VAL A 228 -13.60 -0.49 30.42
N ARG A 229 -13.42 0.65 29.73
CA ARG A 229 -13.04 0.68 28.30
C ARG A 229 -11.61 0.13 28.13
N ALA A 230 -10.67 0.50 29.00
CA ALA A 230 -9.31 -0.06 29.04
C ALA A 230 -9.30 -1.58 29.28
N ILE A 231 -10.11 -2.07 30.22
CA ILE A 231 -10.31 -3.51 30.44
C ILE A 231 -10.94 -4.18 29.20
N ALA A 232 -11.91 -3.54 28.54
CA ALA A 232 -12.50 -4.08 27.33
C ALA A 232 -11.46 -4.24 26.22
N ILE A 233 -10.56 -3.25 26.07
CA ILE A 233 -9.45 -3.29 25.12
C ILE A 233 -8.47 -4.41 25.50
N PHE A 234 -8.05 -4.52 26.76
CA PHE A 234 -7.20 -5.60 27.26
C PHE A 234 -7.76 -7.00 26.95
N GLU A 235 -9.00 -7.27 27.35
CA GLU A 235 -9.63 -8.60 27.15
C GLU A 235 -9.85 -8.90 25.65
N CYS A 236 -10.18 -7.88 24.84
CA CYS A 236 -10.33 -8.05 23.40
C CYS A 236 -8.99 -8.35 22.71
N LEU A 237 -7.91 -7.66 23.09
CA LEU A 237 -6.56 -7.89 22.58
C LEU A 237 -6.01 -9.24 23.05
N GLY A 238 -6.13 -9.61 24.33
CA GLY A 238 -5.71 -10.92 24.83
C GLY A 238 -6.46 -12.09 24.17
N GLY A 239 -7.76 -11.91 23.91
CA GLY A 239 -8.56 -12.86 23.13
C GLY A 239 -8.14 -12.96 21.66
N PHE A 240 -7.69 -11.86 21.05
CA PHE A 240 -7.15 -11.82 19.69
C PHE A 240 -5.77 -12.46 19.61
N ASP A 241 -4.82 -12.06 20.47
CA ASP A 241 -3.45 -12.54 20.53
C ASP A 241 -3.40 -14.08 20.61
N ARG A 242 -4.21 -14.68 21.48
CA ARG A 242 -4.30 -16.15 21.60
C ARG A 242 -4.72 -16.83 20.29
N GLN A 243 -5.63 -16.23 19.54
CA GLN A 243 -6.10 -16.77 18.25
C GLN A 243 -5.08 -16.53 17.14
N PHE A 244 -4.42 -15.37 17.13
CA PHE A 244 -3.33 -15.02 16.21
C PHE A 244 -2.12 -15.95 16.37
N LEU A 245 -1.62 -16.12 17.60
CA LEU A 245 -0.50 -17.01 17.91
C LEU A 245 -0.85 -18.48 17.62
N GLY A 246 -2.09 -18.90 17.89
CA GLY A 246 -2.59 -20.24 17.55
C GLY A 246 -2.62 -20.52 16.04
N GLU A 247 -3.10 -19.59 15.22
CA GLU A 247 -3.14 -19.76 13.76
C GLU A 247 -1.75 -19.57 13.12
N ARG A 248 -0.86 -18.76 13.71
CA ARG A 248 0.56 -18.66 13.33
C ARG A 248 1.28 -20.00 13.56
N ALA A 249 1.24 -20.54 14.78
CA ALA A 249 1.83 -21.85 15.10
C ALA A 249 1.26 -22.99 14.25
N THR A 250 -0.04 -22.94 13.92
CA THR A 250 -0.68 -23.88 13.00
C THR A 250 -0.20 -23.69 11.56
N SER A 251 0.00 -22.45 11.11
CA SER A 251 0.57 -22.12 9.79
C SER A 251 1.99 -22.62 9.63
N ASP A 252 2.85 -22.35 10.60
CA ASP A 252 4.26 -22.77 10.58
C ASP A 252 4.36 -24.31 10.59
N SER A 253 3.53 -24.98 11.38
CA SER A 253 3.41 -26.45 11.37
C SER A 253 2.99 -27.00 10.00
N ARG A 254 2.05 -26.34 9.30
CA ARG A 254 1.63 -26.72 7.94
C ARG A 254 2.74 -26.47 6.91
N ALA A 255 3.49 -25.37 7.03
CA ALA A 255 4.62 -25.05 6.15
C ALA A 255 5.79 -26.04 6.31
N LEU A 256 6.16 -26.37 7.56
CA LEU A 256 7.18 -27.37 7.86
C LEU A 256 6.80 -28.76 7.30
N ALA A 257 5.54 -29.19 7.47
CA ALA A 257 5.05 -30.45 6.93
C ALA A 257 5.11 -30.52 5.40
N LEU A 258 4.85 -29.41 4.70
CA LEU A 258 5.00 -29.32 3.24
C LEU A 258 6.47 -29.38 2.81
N SER A 259 7.35 -28.64 3.50
CA SER A 259 8.79 -28.63 3.23
C SER A 259 9.41 -30.05 3.35
N GLN A 260 9.04 -30.79 4.40
CA GLN A 260 9.47 -32.18 4.59
C GLN A 260 8.98 -33.12 3.47
N GLN A 261 7.77 -32.90 2.92
CA GLN A 261 7.30 -33.68 1.77
C GLN A 261 8.14 -33.39 0.52
N TYR A 262 8.48 -32.13 0.23
CA TYR A 262 9.33 -31.78 -0.92
C TYR A 262 10.75 -32.34 -0.81
N GLN A 263 11.35 -32.33 0.39
CA GLN A 263 12.66 -32.95 0.63
C GLN A 263 12.64 -34.47 0.39
N SER A 264 11.49 -35.14 0.56
CA SER A 264 11.36 -36.58 0.27
C SER A 264 11.32 -36.94 -1.23
N HIS A 265 11.31 -35.96 -2.14
CA HIS A 265 11.07 -36.15 -3.58
C HIS A 265 12.10 -35.50 -4.53
N SER A 266 13.15 -34.85 -4.04
CA SER A 266 14.15 -34.16 -4.87
C SER A 266 15.53 -34.85 -4.93
N SER A 267 15.71 -35.78 -5.86
CA SER A 267 17.05 -36.26 -6.25
C SER A 267 17.71 -35.29 -7.23
N SER A 268 18.49 -34.35 -6.70
CA SER A 268 19.51 -33.52 -7.38
C SER A 268 19.19 -32.89 -8.75
N VAL A 269 19.08 -31.56 -8.79
CA VAL A 269 19.51 -30.73 -9.94
C VAL A 269 20.54 -29.70 -9.46
N GLY A 270 21.48 -29.34 -10.33
CA GLY A 270 22.69 -28.58 -9.96
C GLY A 270 22.49 -27.09 -9.69
N PRO A 271 23.51 -26.39 -9.16
CA PRO A 271 23.45 -24.96 -8.85
C PRO A 271 23.31 -24.13 -10.13
N GLY A 272 22.33 -23.22 -10.16
CA GLY A 272 22.10 -22.31 -11.30
C GLY A 272 20.66 -21.82 -11.50
N GLY A 273 19.67 -22.32 -10.75
CA GLY A 273 18.29 -21.83 -10.80
C GLY A 273 18.05 -20.68 -9.81
N THR A 274 17.85 -19.46 -10.31
CA THR A 274 17.37 -18.32 -9.51
C THR A 274 15.86 -18.45 -9.28
N GLY A 275 15.47 -18.98 -8.11
CA GLY A 275 14.08 -19.26 -7.78
C GLY A 275 13.25 -18.01 -7.45
N TYR A 276 12.64 -17.40 -8.46
CA TYR A 276 11.51 -16.48 -8.28
C TYR A 276 10.20 -17.27 -8.22
N GLY A 277 9.98 -17.95 -7.10
CA GLY A 277 8.74 -18.67 -6.82
C GLY A 277 7.62 -17.71 -6.44
N THR A 278 6.81 -17.26 -7.40
CA THR A 278 5.53 -16.62 -7.13
C THR A 278 4.50 -17.71 -6.78
N ASP A 279 4.17 -17.86 -5.49
CA ASP A 279 3.29 -18.92 -4.95
C ASP A 279 1.77 -18.71 -5.27
N SER A 280 1.47 -18.38 -6.52
CA SER A 280 0.11 -18.29 -7.05
C SER A 280 -0.45 -19.68 -7.35
N ARG A 281 -1.19 -20.26 -6.39
CA ARG A 281 -1.85 -21.58 -6.52
C ARG A 281 -2.82 -21.61 -7.72
N GLY A 282 -2.40 -22.24 -8.81
CA GLY A 282 -3.10 -22.19 -10.10
C GLY A 282 -4.51 -22.78 -10.11
N TYR A 283 -5.49 -21.95 -10.50
CA TYR A 283 -6.88 -22.36 -10.72
C TYR A 283 -6.99 -23.16 -12.04
N SER A 284 -7.09 -24.49 -11.98
CA SER A 284 -7.05 -25.35 -13.18
C SER A 284 -8.36 -25.35 -13.97
N THR A 285 -8.43 -24.59 -15.06
CA THR A 285 -9.61 -24.51 -15.95
C THR A 285 -9.90 -25.82 -16.66
N ARG A 286 -11.16 -26.30 -16.64
CA ARG A 286 -11.56 -27.62 -17.19
C ARG A 286 -11.67 -27.63 -18.73
N GLY A 287 -10.56 -27.89 -19.43
CA GLY A 287 -10.57 -28.21 -20.87
C GLY A 287 -11.18 -29.60 -21.18
N ARG A 288 -12.23 -29.67 -22.01
CA ARG A 288 -12.85 -30.95 -22.45
C ARG A 288 -12.14 -31.55 -23.67
N GLY A 289 -11.14 -32.40 -23.46
CA GLY A 289 -10.54 -33.24 -24.51
C GLY A 289 -11.02 -34.70 -24.48
N ARG A 290 -11.62 -35.21 -25.57
CA ARG A 290 -11.99 -36.65 -25.70
C ARG A 290 -10.90 -37.45 -26.42
N GLY A 291 -9.96 -38.04 -25.68
CA GLY A 291 -9.02 -39.05 -26.18
C GLY A 291 -9.29 -40.43 -25.56
N ARG A 292 -9.33 -41.50 -26.35
CA ARG A 292 -9.48 -42.89 -25.86
C ARG A 292 -8.12 -43.54 -25.63
N GLY A 293 -7.74 -43.79 -24.38
CA GLY A 293 -6.60 -44.62 -24.00
C GLY A 293 -6.99 -45.58 -22.87
N ARG A 294 -6.78 -46.89 -23.05
CA ARG A 294 -7.24 -47.93 -22.10
C ARG A 294 -6.04 -48.48 -21.33
N GLY A 295 -5.81 -47.97 -20.12
CA GLY A 295 -4.73 -48.42 -19.23
C GLY A 295 -5.22 -48.48 -17.77
N SER A 296 -5.22 -49.67 -17.17
CA SER A 296 -5.75 -49.87 -15.81
C SER A 296 -4.64 -49.86 -14.78
N ARG A 297 -4.60 -48.81 -13.95
CA ARG A 297 -3.90 -48.80 -12.64
C ARG A 297 -4.74 -48.00 -11.66
N GLY A 298 -5.31 -48.68 -10.66
CA GLY A 298 -6.03 -48.04 -9.57
C GLY A 298 -5.06 -47.33 -8.62
N GLY A 299 -5.26 -46.03 -8.42
CA GLY A 299 -4.51 -45.21 -7.46
C GLY A 299 -5.45 -44.22 -6.77
N ARG A 300 -5.18 -43.90 -5.50
CA ARG A 300 -6.06 -43.06 -4.66
C ARG A 300 -6.03 -41.58 -5.10
N GLY A 301 -6.94 -41.20 -6.00
CA GLY A 301 -7.12 -39.81 -6.44
C GLY A 301 -8.06 -38.93 -5.59
N GLY A 302 -8.45 -39.37 -4.39
CA GLY A 302 -9.56 -38.75 -3.63
C GLY A 302 -9.20 -37.57 -2.70
N ASN A 303 -7.96 -37.49 -2.19
CA ASN A 303 -7.70 -36.67 -0.99
C ASN A 303 -7.34 -35.21 -1.28
N ALA A 304 -6.79 -34.89 -2.46
CA ALA A 304 -6.27 -33.55 -2.75
C ALA A 304 -7.36 -32.45 -2.73
N ALA A 305 -8.51 -32.72 -3.36
CA ALA A 305 -9.63 -31.77 -3.41
C ALA A 305 -10.24 -31.49 -2.03
N ALA A 306 -10.41 -32.54 -1.21
CA ALA A 306 -10.91 -32.40 0.16
C ALA A 306 -9.95 -31.61 1.06
N SER A 307 -8.64 -31.81 0.90
CA SER A 307 -7.63 -31.04 1.62
C SER A 307 -7.61 -29.56 1.20
N SER A 308 -7.88 -29.26 -0.08
CA SER A 308 -7.93 -27.88 -0.57
C SER A 308 -9.14 -27.11 -0.06
N SER A 309 -10.31 -27.76 0.03
CA SER A 309 -11.54 -27.15 0.58
C SER A 309 -11.32 -26.71 2.02
N LYS A 310 -10.82 -27.63 2.87
CA LYS A 310 -10.61 -27.35 4.30
C LYS A 310 -9.58 -26.24 4.57
N VAL A 311 -8.59 -26.05 3.70
CA VAL A 311 -7.63 -24.93 3.82
C VAL A 311 -8.27 -23.59 3.47
N ALA A 312 -9.16 -23.54 2.47
CA ALA A 312 -9.92 -22.33 2.16
C ALA A 312 -10.93 -22.01 3.28
N GLU A 313 -11.67 -23.01 3.77
CA GLU A 313 -12.61 -22.88 4.91
C GLU A 313 -11.93 -22.30 6.16
N LEU A 314 -10.71 -22.75 6.49
CA LEU A 314 -9.92 -22.23 7.60
C LEU A 314 -9.47 -20.78 7.37
N ALA A 315 -9.02 -20.43 6.16
CA ALA A 315 -8.62 -19.06 5.83
C ALA A 315 -9.80 -18.08 5.93
N THR A 316 -10.97 -18.43 5.37
CA THR A 316 -12.19 -17.61 5.49
C THR A 316 -12.66 -17.47 6.95
N HIS A 317 -12.49 -18.51 7.77
CA HIS A 317 -12.83 -18.43 9.20
C HIS A 317 -11.88 -17.51 9.98
N TRP A 318 -10.57 -17.56 9.68
CA TRP A 318 -9.59 -16.64 10.25
C TRP A 318 -9.85 -15.18 9.82
N ASP A 319 -10.16 -14.96 8.56
CA ASP A 319 -10.50 -13.63 8.03
C ASP A 319 -11.76 -13.06 8.71
N GLU A 320 -12.78 -13.88 9.01
CA GLU A 320 -13.91 -13.44 9.84
C GLU A 320 -13.47 -13.09 11.28
N ILE A 321 -12.65 -13.91 11.93
CA ILE A 321 -12.12 -13.63 13.28
C ILE A 321 -11.43 -12.27 13.30
N VAL A 322 -10.59 -11.98 12.29
CA VAL A 322 -9.93 -10.69 12.12
C VAL A 322 -10.94 -9.54 11.96
N VAL A 323 -11.91 -9.65 11.04
CA VAL A 323 -12.95 -8.62 10.86
C VAL A 323 -13.71 -8.35 12.16
N ARG A 324 -14.07 -9.39 12.93
CA ARG A 324 -14.79 -9.24 14.19
C ARG A 324 -13.91 -8.64 15.30
N ALA A 325 -12.64 -9.02 15.38
CA ALA A 325 -11.69 -8.45 16.35
C ALA A 325 -11.45 -6.96 16.08
N LEU A 326 -11.11 -6.60 14.84
CA LEU A 326 -10.88 -5.22 14.42
C LEU A 326 -12.13 -4.35 14.66
N THR A 327 -13.31 -4.77 14.19
CA THR A 327 -14.56 -3.99 14.39
C THR A 327 -15.01 -3.93 15.86
N THR A 328 -14.66 -4.90 16.70
CA THR A 328 -14.88 -4.81 18.15
C THR A 328 -13.93 -3.80 18.79
N LEU A 329 -12.66 -3.78 18.39
CA LEU A 329 -11.68 -2.77 18.85
C LEU A 329 -12.12 -1.36 18.47
N THR A 330 -12.57 -1.14 17.23
CA THR A 330 -13.06 0.18 16.76
C THR A 330 -14.24 0.72 17.59
N SER A 331 -15.14 -0.14 18.10
CA SER A 331 -16.29 0.30 18.92
C SER A 331 -16.00 0.47 20.42
N ILE A 332 -14.85 -0.04 20.90
CA ILE A 332 -14.41 0.11 22.30
C ILE A 332 -13.27 1.11 22.52
N LEU A 333 -12.57 1.50 21.45
CA LEU A 333 -11.56 2.57 21.48
C LEU A 333 -12.17 3.97 21.69
N PRO A 334 -11.41 4.93 22.23
CA PRO A 334 -11.86 6.30 22.45
C PRO A 334 -12.30 6.99 21.17
N ALA A 335 -13.42 7.72 21.22
CA ALA A 335 -14.02 8.41 20.09
C ALA A 335 -14.32 9.89 20.42
N PRO A 336 -13.31 10.75 20.64
CA PRO A 336 -13.50 12.12 21.15
C PRO A 336 -14.20 13.08 20.17
N TYR A 337 -14.27 12.74 18.88
CA TYR A 337 -14.92 13.54 17.84
C TYR A 337 -16.26 12.96 17.35
N ASP A 338 -16.82 12.00 18.09
CA ASP A 338 -18.12 11.38 17.80
C ASP A 338 -19.26 12.24 18.38
N ASP A 339 -20.37 12.42 17.66
CA ASP A 339 -21.54 13.18 18.15
C ASP A 339 -22.11 12.62 19.47
N SER A 340 -21.82 11.34 19.77
CA SER A 340 -22.23 10.65 20.99
C SER A 340 -21.09 10.44 22.02
N ALA A 341 -19.94 11.11 21.83
CA ALA A 341 -18.75 10.97 22.67
C ALA A 341 -19.06 11.10 24.17
N GLN A 342 -18.47 10.21 24.98
CA GLN A 342 -18.65 10.20 26.43
C GLN A 342 -17.41 10.74 27.15
N VAL A 343 -17.54 11.03 28.45
CA VAL A 343 -16.42 11.50 29.29
C VAL A 343 -15.20 10.57 29.23
N TYR A 344 -15.41 9.27 29.04
CA TYR A 344 -14.33 8.28 28.90
C TYR A 344 -13.65 8.23 27.53
N ASP A 345 -14.24 8.87 26.51
CA ASP A 345 -13.67 9.02 25.17
C ASP A 345 -12.81 10.30 25.10
N MET A 346 -13.23 11.36 25.81
CA MET A 346 -12.45 12.59 26.02
C MET A 346 -11.30 12.41 27.02
N LEU A 347 -11.50 11.59 28.06
CA LEU A 347 -10.51 11.28 29.09
C LEU A 347 -10.24 9.75 29.12
N PRO A 348 -9.54 9.23 28.09
CA PRO A 348 -9.19 7.82 27.99
C PRO A 348 -8.16 7.40 29.06
N HIS A 349 -8.08 6.10 29.34
CA HIS A 349 -7.11 5.57 30.31
C HIS A 349 -5.70 5.52 29.70
N PRO A 350 -4.65 6.00 30.39
CA PRO A 350 -3.30 6.12 29.80
C PRO A 350 -2.73 4.80 29.29
N SER A 351 -3.05 3.68 29.94
CA SER A 351 -2.56 2.34 29.53
C SER A 351 -3.01 1.89 28.13
N ILE A 352 -3.97 2.57 27.48
CA ILE A 352 -4.55 2.12 26.20
C ILE A 352 -3.51 2.04 25.09
N GLY A 353 -2.61 3.04 24.99
CA GLY A 353 -1.52 3.01 24.01
C GLY A 353 -0.56 1.84 24.24
N HIS A 354 -0.25 1.52 25.49
CA HIS A 354 0.68 0.44 25.85
C HIS A 354 0.06 -0.95 25.67
N LEU A 355 -1.23 -1.12 25.99
CA LEU A 355 -2.01 -2.33 25.68
C LEU A 355 -1.97 -2.65 24.18
N LEU A 356 -2.25 -1.65 23.33
CA LEU A 356 -2.20 -1.82 21.87
C LEU A 356 -0.78 -2.15 21.39
N ALA A 357 0.24 -1.48 21.94
CA ALA A 357 1.63 -1.60 21.48
C ALA A 357 2.29 -2.94 21.87
N LEU A 358 1.83 -3.58 22.95
CA LEU A 358 2.34 -4.88 23.40
C LEU A 358 1.57 -6.08 22.83
N SER A 359 0.36 -5.87 22.31
CA SER A 359 -0.45 -6.90 21.64
C SER A 359 0.11 -7.31 20.26
N GLN A 360 -0.44 -8.36 19.66
CA GLN A 360 -0.12 -8.77 18.29
C GLN A 360 -0.82 -7.92 17.21
N LEU A 361 -1.71 -6.99 17.58
CA LEU A 361 -2.42 -6.11 16.65
C LEU A 361 -1.48 -5.32 15.70
N PRO A 362 -0.37 -4.70 16.16
CA PRO A 362 0.51 -3.95 15.27
C PRO A 362 1.24 -4.82 14.25
N GLU A 363 1.39 -6.13 14.48
CA GLU A 363 1.98 -7.04 13.50
C GLU A 363 0.94 -7.55 12.49
N LEU A 364 -0.31 -7.78 12.91
CA LEU A 364 -1.43 -7.96 11.97
C LEU A 364 -1.56 -6.74 11.04
N LEU A 365 -1.65 -5.53 11.60
CA LEU A 365 -1.76 -4.29 10.81
C LEU A 365 -0.53 -4.11 9.92
N GLY A 366 0.68 -4.39 10.42
CA GLY A 366 1.89 -4.41 9.61
C GLY A 366 1.80 -5.39 8.43
N SER A 367 1.28 -6.61 8.64
CA SER A 367 1.14 -7.60 7.57
C SER A 367 0.15 -7.17 6.48
N LEU A 368 -0.99 -6.59 6.86
CA LEU A 368 -2.02 -6.11 5.92
C LEU A 368 -1.55 -4.88 5.14
N LEU A 369 -0.84 -3.96 5.78
CA LEU A 369 -0.34 -2.73 5.14
C LEU A 369 0.93 -2.93 4.29
N ARG A 370 1.68 -4.01 4.51
CA ARG A 370 2.82 -4.41 3.66
C ARG A 370 2.41 -5.24 2.43
N ASN A 371 1.15 -5.65 2.32
CA ASN A 371 0.64 -6.44 1.21
C ASN A 371 0.54 -5.59 -0.06
N ASP A 372 1.30 -5.94 -1.10
CA ASP A 372 1.27 -5.26 -2.40
C ASP A 372 0.34 -5.95 -3.43
N SER A 373 -0.33 -7.04 -3.03
CA SER A 373 -1.22 -7.82 -3.89
C SER A 373 -2.56 -7.13 -4.11
N VAL A 374 -2.65 -6.40 -5.21
CA VAL A 374 -3.88 -5.74 -5.72
C VAL A 374 -4.99 -6.76 -6.11
N THR A 375 -4.71 -8.06 -5.98
CA THR A 375 -5.73 -9.14 -6.02
C THR A 375 -6.20 -9.61 -4.63
N ASP A 376 -5.34 -9.62 -3.61
CA ASP A 376 -5.68 -10.13 -2.27
C ASP A 376 -6.57 -9.16 -1.50
N TRP A 377 -6.27 -7.85 -1.57
CA TRP A 377 -7.05 -6.80 -0.87
C TRP A 377 -8.52 -6.70 -1.32
N LEU A 378 -8.87 -7.20 -2.52
CA LEU A 378 -10.26 -7.26 -3.00
C LEU A 378 -10.95 -8.55 -2.59
N ALA A 379 -10.27 -9.68 -2.73
CA ALA A 379 -10.76 -10.98 -2.26
C ALA A 379 -11.02 -10.99 -0.75
N ARG A 380 -10.35 -10.08 -0.01
CA ARG A 380 -10.41 -9.93 1.45
C ARG A 380 -10.84 -8.52 1.87
N SER A 381 -11.59 -7.81 1.01
CA SER A 381 -12.01 -6.41 1.17
C SER A 381 -12.62 -6.09 2.55
N GLU A 382 -13.42 -6.99 3.11
CA GLU A 382 -14.00 -6.88 4.45
C GLU A 382 -12.95 -6.65 5.56
N ILE A 383 -11.76 -7.26 5.45
CA ILE A 383 -10.65 -7.03 6.38
C ILE A 383 -10.07 -5.64 6.17
N TYR A 384 -9.94 -5.19 4.92
CA TYR A 384 -9.41 -3.86 4.62
C TYR A 384 -10.36 -2.78 5.09
N TYR A 385 -11.68 -2.89 4.88
CA TYR A 385 -12.67 -1.99 5.47
C TYR A 385 -12.60 -1.97 7.01
N ALA A 386 -12.51 -3.14 7.66
CA ALA A 386 -12.37 -3.22 9.12
C ALA A 386 -11.06 -2.60 9.64
N MET A 387 -9.95 -2.80 8.91
CA MET A 387 -8.65 -2.19 9.20
C MET A 387 -8.70 -0.67 9.02
N ILE A 388 -9.26 -0.16 7.91
CA ILE A 388 -9.39 1.27 7.63
C ILE A 388 -10.22 1.96 8.71
N GLY A 389 -11.34 1.37 9.11
CA GLY A 389 -12.16 1.88 10.22
C GLY A 389 -11.42 1.91 11.55
N LEU A 390 -10.57 0.92 11.83
CA LEU A 390 -9.69 0.93 13.02
C LEU A 390 -8.58 1.99 12.92
N LEU A 391 -7.93 2.14 11.76
CA LEU A 391 -6.86 3.13 11.54
C LEU A 391 -7.36 4.57 11.72
N ARG A 392 -8.55 4.90 11.17
CA ARG A 392 -9.20 6.20 11.39
C ARG A 392 -9.49 6.42 12.88
N ARG A 393 -10.10 5.45 13.55
CA ARG A 393 -10.37 5.51 15.02
C ARG A 393 -9.09 5.55 15.87
N MET A 394 -7.96 5.04 15.38
CA MET A 394 -6.67 5.19 16.04
C MET A 394 -6.04 6.57 15.80
N ALA A 395 -6.40 7.28 14.72
CA ALA A 395 -5.96 8.65 14.46
C ALA A 395 -6.75 9.69 15.29
N ASP A 396 -8.00 9.39 15.65
CA ASP A 396 -8.88 10.24 16.47
C ASP A 396 -8.33 10.55 17.88
N CYS A 397 -7.33 9.81 18.39
CA CYS A 397 -6.88 9.90 19.78
C CYS A 397 -5.35 9.90 19.92
N GLU A 398 -4.82 10.85 20.70
CA GLU A 398 -3.38 11.04 20.94
C GLU A 398 -2.68 9.79 21.52
N LEU A 399 -3.37 9.03 22.39
CA LEU A 399 -2.84 7.79 22.97
C LEU A 399 -2.69 6.63 21.96
N THR A 400 -3.35 6.71 20.80
CA THR A 400 -3.41 5.62 19.80
C THR A 400 -2.72 5.98 18.49
N VAL A 401 -2.68 7.26 18.13
CA VAL A 401 -2.02 7.74 16.91
C VAL A 401 -0.50 7.56 16.97
N GLU A 402 0.10 7.54 18.17
CA GLU A 402 1.53 7.21 18.32
C GLU A 402 1.89 5.83 17.73
N LEU A 403 0.98 4.83 17.77
CA LEU A 403 1.23 3.53 17.11
C LEU A 403 1.26 3.62 15.58
N LEU A 404 0.61 4.63 15.00
CA LEU A 404 0.58 4.85 13.56
C LEU A 404 1.85 5.55 13.09
N ILE A 405 2.39 6.49 13.88
CA ILE A 405 3.41 7.46 13.47
C ILE A 405 4.81 7.26 14.10
N ALA A 406 4.92 6.56 15.23
CA ALA A 406 6.19 6.34 15.92
C ALA A 406 6.90 5.06 15.48
N GLN A 407 8.20 4.97 15.77
CA GLN A 407 8.97 3.74 15.55
C GLN A 407 8.60 2.69 16.60
N ARG A 408 8.06 1.55 16.14
CA ARG A 408 7.55 0.47 16.99
C ARG A 408 8.70 -0.44 17.43
N PHE A 409 8.60 -1.07 18.60
CA PHE A 409 9.58 -2.05 19.06
C PHE A 409 9.34 -3.40 18.37
N CYS A 410 10.40 -4.12 17.99
CA CYS A 410 10.28 -5.45 17.38
C CYS A 410 10.23 -6.55 18.45
N MET A 411 9.15 -7.33 18.51
CA MET A 411 9.03 -8.50 19.38
C MET A 411 9.71 -9.72 18.76
N ASP A 412 10.59 -10.38 19.52
CA ASP A 412 11.25 -11.65 19.18
C ASP A 412 10.32 -12.83 19.47
N ASN A 413 9.83 -12.91 20.71
CA ASN A 413 8.85 -13.88 21.16
C ASN A 413 7.78 -13.22 22.06
N SER A 414 6.57 -13.75 22.07
CA SER A 414 5.47 -13.25 22.90
C SER A 414 4.50 -14.37 23.25
N SER A 415 4.18 -14.50 24.55
CA SER A 415 3.05 -15.31 25.02
C SER A 415 1.66 -14.72 24.68
N GLY A 416 1.62 -13.49 24.16
CA GLY A 416 0.41 -12.69 24.02
C GLY A 416 0.06 -11.92 25.30
N LEU A 417 -0.72 -10.86 25.12
CA LEU A 417 -0.99 -9.84 26.14
C LEU A 417 -1.68 -10.38 27.41
N GLU A 418 -2.58 -11.37 27.28
CA GLU A 418 -3.27 -11.94 28.45
C GLU A 418 -2.28 -12.66 29.38
N ASP A 419 -1.53 -13.62 28.86
CA ASP A 419 -0.71 -14.50 29.69
C ASP A 419 0.52 -13.74 30.27
N TRP A 420 1.00 -12.68 29.60
CA TRP A 420 1.95 -11.72 30.17
C TRP A 420 1.35 -10.87 31.31
N MET A 421 0.09 -10.43 31.18
CA MET A 421 -0.58 -9.61 32.20
C MET A 421 -0.86 -10.41 33.48
N TRP A 422 -1.13 -11.72 33.36
CA TRP A 422 -1.37 -12.64 34.48
C TRP A 422 -0.10 -13.32 35.03
N GLU A 423 1.09 -12.98 34.50
CA GLU A 423 2.38 -13.54 34.92
C GLU A 423 2.56 -15.05 34.64
N ASP A 424 1.78 -15.59 33.69
CA ASP A 424 1.90 -16.97 33.18
C ASP A 424 2.85 -17.09 31.97
N GLY A 425 3.33 -15.96 31.42
CA GLY A 425 4.16 -15.93 30.21
C GLY A 425 5.03 -14.67 30.10
N GLU A 426 5.96 -14.71 29.14
CA GLU A 426 6.98 -13.68 28.92
C GLU A 426 6.89 -13.09 27.49
N ILE A 427 7.44 -11.89 27.34
CA ILE A 427 7.62 -11.20 26.05
C ILE A 427 9.09 -10.79 25.94
N SER A 428 9.69 -10.96 24.76
CA SER A 428 11.07 -10.61 24.46
C SER A 428 11.17 -9.73 23.22
N TRP A 429 12.23 -8.93 23.17
CA TRP A 429 12.46 -7.93 22.14
C TRP A 429 13.67 -8.30 21.26
N GLU A 430 13.55 -8.17 19.94
CA GLU A 430 14.65 -8.42 19.00
C GLU A 430 15.80 -7.45 19.31
N GLN A 431 17.05 -7.93 19.28
CA GLN A 431 18.23 -7.10 19.56
C GLN A 431 19.20 -7.03 18.39
N ASP A 432 19.68 -5.81 18.12
CA ASP A 432 20.71 -5.55 17.13
C ASP A 432 22.08 -6.13 17.56
N LYS A 433 23.06 -6.07 16.66
CA LYS A 433 24.45 -6.55 16.89
C LYS A 433 25.21 -5.77 17.98
N GLN A 434 24.57 -4.83 18.66
CA GLN A 434 25.11 -3.98 19.74
C GLN A 434 24.27 -4.11 21.03
N GLY A 435 23.29 -5.03 21.10
CA GLY A 435 22.45 -5.29 22.26
C GLY A 435 21.33 -4.25 22.46
N ARG A 436 20.90 -3.56 21.39
CA ARG A 436 19.83 -2.55 21.43
C ARG A 436 18.56 -3.14 20.83
N ILE A 437 17.40 -2.83 21.40
CA ILE A 437 16.13 -3.30 20.85
C ILE A 437 15.91 -2.73 19.44
N GLU A 438 15.61 -3.61 18.49
CA GLU A 438 15.35 -3.25 17.10
C GLU A 438 13.97 -2.55 16.96
N ARG A 439 13.86 -1.68 15.95
CA ARG A 439 12.71 -0.79 15.77
C ARG A 439 12.14 -0.91 14.36
N ALA A 440 10.88 -1.34 14.27
CA ALA A 440 10.12 -1.38 13.04
C ALA A 440 9.66 0.04 12.61
N PRO A 441 9.45 0.28 11.30
CA PRO A 441 8.82 1.51 10.83
C PRO A 441 7.42 1.76 11.42
N PRO A 442 6.98 3.03 11.45
CA PRO A 442 5.58 3.39 11.68
C PRO A 442 4.62 2.64 10.76
N LEU A 443 3.39 2.37 11.21
CA LEU A 443 2.38 1.73 10.36
C LEU A 443 1.97 2.63 9.19
N TYR A 444 1.99 3.94 9.38
CA TYR A 444 1.66 4.92 8.35
C TYR A 444 2.67 4.94 7.18
N ASP A 445 3.95 4.60 7.40
CA ASP A 445 4.93 4.42 6.32
C ASP A 445 4.55 3.27 5.35
N HIS A 446 3.88 2.22 5.87
CA HIS A 446 3.32 1.16 5.04
C HIS A 446 2.00 1.61 4.38
N PHE A 447 1.15 2.34 5.12
CA PHE A 447 -0.09 2.91 4.57
C PHE A 447 0.15 3.83 3.37
N LYS A 448 1.23 4.64 3.37
CA LYS A 448 1.64 5.46 2.20
C LYS A 448 1.89 4.65 0.91
N LYS A 449 2.22 3.36 1.01
CA LYS A 449 2.35 2.49 -0.17
C LYS A 449 0.99 2.02 -0.65
N LEU A 450 0.12 1.61 0.27
CA LEU A 450 -1.26 1.21 -0.04
C LEU A 450 -2.03 2.35 -0.73
N THR A 451 -1.91 3.59 -0.24
CA THR A 451 -2.54 4.76 -0.87
C THR A 451 -2.00 5.03 -2.28
N LYS A 452 -0.68 4.87 -2.51
CA LYS A 452 -0.08 5.02 -3.85
C LYS A 452 -0.56 3.93 -4.83
N GLN A 453 -0.85 2.71 -4.34
CA GLN A 453 -1.54 1.70 -5.15
C GLN A 453 -2.98 2.12 -5.45
N SER A 454 -3.73 2.61 -4.47
CA SER A 454 -5.10 3.11 -4.66
C SER A 454 -5.18 4.29 -5.64
N GLU A 455 -4.27 5.27 -5.58
CA GLU A 455 -4.19 6.36 -6.56
C GLU A 455 -3.99 5.84 -8.00
N ALA A 456 -3.05 4.90 -8.18
CA ALA A 456 -2.78 4.31 -9.48
C ALA A 456 -3.93 3.41 -9.98
N PHE A 457 -4.62 2.70 -9.08
CA PHE A 457 -5.83 1.95 -9.39
C PHE A 457 -6.97 2.90 -9.83
N LEU A 458 -7.28 3.92 -9.03
CA LEU A 458 -8.36 4.87 -9.30
C LEU A 458 -8.15 5.60 -10.62
N ALA A 459 -6.93 6.11 -10.89
CA ALA A 459 -6.58 6.74 -12.15
C ALA A 459 -6.77 5.79 -13.35
N GLY A 460 -6.31 4.54 -13.24
CA GLY A 460 -6.57 3.53 -14.27
C GLY A 460 -8.05 3.15 -14.41
N ALA A 461 -8.84 3.26 -13.34
CA ALA A 461 -10.24 2.90 -13.28
C ALA A 461 -11.20 4.01 -13.78
N MET A 462 -10.75 5.26 -13.96
CA MET A 462 -11.61 6.41 -14.34
C MET A 462 -12.46 6.17 -15.60
N HIS A 463 -11.97 5.34 -16.53
CA HIS A 463 -12.65 4.99 -17.77
C HIS A 463 -13.43 3.66 -17.70
N MET A 464 -13.54 3.02 -16.54
CA MET A 464 -14.32 1.77 -16.38
C MET A 464 -15.82 2.04 -16.17
N MET A 465 -16.18 3.12 -15.48
CA MET A 465 -17.57 3.43 -15.10
C MET A 465 -18.39 4.15 -16.19
N LYS A 466 -17.84 4.36 -17.39
CA LYS A 466 -18.54 5.02 -18.52
C LYS A 466 -19.14 4.05 -19.54
N ASP A 467 -18.64 2.82 -19.59
CA ASP A 467 -19.11 1.78 -20.51
C ASP A 467 -20.00 0.79 -19.73
N GLY A 468 -21.29 1.13 -19.60
CA GLY A 468 -22.25 0.35 -18.81
C GLY A 468 -22.76 -0.90 -19.53
N ASP A 469 -22.00 -2.00 -19.47
CA ASP A 469 -22.45 -3.35 -19.86
C ASP A 469 -22.87 -4.17 -18.61
N GLU A 470 -24.05 -4.80 -18.65
CA GLU A 470 -24.67 -5.53 -17.52
C GLU A 470 -24.04 -6.92 -17.26
N ASP A 471 -22.76 -6.98 -16.88
CA ASP A 471 -22.06 -8.23 -16.52
C ASP A 471 -21.32 -8.12 -15.16
N GLY A 472 -21.33 -9.22 -14.38
CA GLY A 472 -20.91 -9.24 -12.97
C GLY A 472 -19.43 -8.96 -12.66
N ASP A 473 -18.59 -8.72 -13.66
CA ASP A 473 -17.25 -8.14 -13.48
C ASP A 473 -17.33 -6.65 -13.03
N MET A 474 -18.49 -5.99 -13.21
CA MET A 474 -18.73 -4.62 -12.76
C MET A 474 -18.74 -4.52 -11.23
N ASP A 475 -19.32 -5.49 -10.52
CA ASP A 475 -19.39 -5.48 -9.05
C ASP A 475 -18.00 -5.48 -8.41
N GLU A 476 -17.08 -6.30 -8.91
CA GLU A 476 -15.68 -6.31 -8.43
C GLU A 476 -14.99 -4.95 -8.71
N THR A 477 -15.32 -4.31 -9.82
CA THR A 477 -14.78 -2.98 -10.19
C THR A 477 -15.34 -1.88 -9.29
N ILE A 478 -16.64 -1.91 -8.97
CA ILE A 478 -17.29 -0.97 -8.05
C ILE A 478 -16.73 -1.14 -6.64
N GLN A 479 -16.63 -2.38 -6.14
CA GLN A 479 -16.05 -2.69 -4.83
C GLN A 479 -14.59 -2.22 -4.73
N ALA A 480 -13.78 -2.47 -5.77
CA ALA A 480 -12.39 -2.02 -5.80
C ALA A 480 -12.25 -0.49 -5.80
N THR A 481 -13.12 0.20 -6.54
CA THR A 481 -13.12 1.67 -6.61
C THR A 481 -13.57 2.28 -5.27
N SER A 482 -14.61 1.72 -4.63
CA SER A 482 -15.05 2.09 -3.28
C SER A 482 -13.93 1.90 -2.26
N LEU A 483 -13.33 0.70 -2.19
CA LEU A 483 -12.26 0.42 -1.24
C LEU A 483 -11.06 1.35 -1.42
N CYS A 484 -10.66 1.64 -2.66
CA CYS A 484 -9.61 2.62 -2.94
C CYS A 484 -10.01 4.04 -2.51
N GLY A 485 -11.28 4.43 -2.70
CA GLY A 485 -11.80 5.71 -2.21
C GLY A 485 -11.73 5.83 -0.69
N ASP A 486 -12.11 4.79 0.05
CA ASP A 486 -12.04 4.77 1.52
C ASP A 486 -10.61 4.75 2.07
N ILE A 487 -9.67 4.08 1.37
CA ILE A 487 -8.23 4.16 1.66
C ILE A 487 -7.72 5.60 1.51
N MET A 488 -8.15 6.30 0.46
CA MET A 488 -7.77 7.69 0.21
C MET A 488 -8.37 8.65 1.25
N ALA A 489 -9.66 8.53 1.56
CA ALA A 489 -10.29 9.33 2.62
C ALA A 489 -9.62 9.11 3.99
N ALA A 490 -9.27 7.87 4.32
CA ALA A 490 -8.57 7.54 5.56
C ALA A 490 -7.15 8.12 5.62
N ARG A 491 -6.45 8.26 4.48
CA ARG A 491 -5.17 8.98 4.41
C ARG A 491 -5.33 10.43 4.80
N ASP A 492 -6.28 11.10 4.17
CA ASP A 492 -6.47 12.55 4.32
C ASP A 492 -6.96 12.90 5.73
N ASP A 493 -7.71 12.00 6.39
CA ASP A 493 -8.02 12.06 7.83
C ASP A 493 -6.78 11.88 8.71
N MET A 494 -5.95 10.86 8.45
CA MET A 494 -4.72 10.62 9.21
C MET A 494 -3.73 11.79 9.09
N GLU A 495 -3.54 12.35 7.89
CA GLU A 495 -2.69 13.52 7.65
C GLU A 495 -3.21 14.77 8.36
N ARG A 496 -4.52 14.98 8.38
CA ARG A 496 -5.18 16.04 9.16
C ARG A 496 -4.92 15.87 10.66
N ALA A 497 -5.12 14.67 11.22
CA ALA A 497 -4.90 14.38 12.63
C ALA A 497 -3.41 14.58 13.04
N MET A 498 -2.47 14.07 12.24
CA MET A 498 -1.03 14.29 12.44
C MET A 498 -0.68 15.79 12.44
N SER A 499 -1.24 16.55 11.50
CA SER A 499 -1.00 18.00 11.39
C SER A 499 -1.53 18.77 12.61
N ILE A 500 -2.71 18.40 13.13
CA ILE A 500 -3.32 19.04 14.32
C ILE A 500 -2.46 18.81 15.56
N LEU A 501 -1.87 17.63 15.71
CA LEU A 501 -1.01 17.26 16.84
C LEU A 501 0.40 17.88 16.79
N GLY A 502 0.67 18.81 15.85
CA GLY A 502 1.99 19.40 15.65
C GLY A 502 3.06 18.41 15.15
N ARG A 503 2.67 17.15 14.89
CA ARG A 503 3.51 16.06 14.37
C ARG A 503 3.15 15.75 12.92
N GLY A 504 2.84 16.79 12.13
CA GLY A 504 2.60 16.66 10.70
C GLY A 504 3.75 15.89 10.04
N SER A 505 3.40 14.99 9.12
CA SER A 505 4.41 14.20 8.41
C SER A 505 5.41 15.13 7.72
N GLY A 506 6.68 14.73 7.70
CA GLY A 506 7.80 15.52 7.18
C GLY A 506 7.78 15.78 5.68
N ASP A 507 6.61 15.72 5.03
CA ASP A 507 6.37 15.99 3.62
C ASP A 507 6.37 17.49 3.31
N GLN A 508 7.38 18.20 3.81
CA GLN A 508 8.00 19.14 2.89
C GLN A 508 8.46 18.30 1.71
N ILE A 509 8.01 18.66 0.51
CA ILE A 509 8.69 18.29 -0.73
C ILE A 509 10.02 19.05 -0.72
N ALA A 510 10.95 18.56 0.09
CA ALA A 510 12.35 18.84 -0.01
C ALA A 510 12.80 18.23 -1.35
N LEU A 511 12.61 19.03 -2.41
CA LEU A 511 13.36 18.94 -3.66
C LEU A 511 14.82 18.71 -3.26
N VAL A 512 15.26 17.44 -3.34
CA VAL A 512 16.40 16.91 -2.57
C VAL A 512 17.55 17.88 -2.67
N SER A 513 17.86 18.62 -1.60
CA SER A 513 18.69 19.82 -1.72
C SER A 513 20.04 19.44 -2.32
N LEU A 514 20.25 19.85 -3.57
CA LEU A 514 21.33 19.36 -4.45
C LEU A 514 22.72 19.89 -4.04
N SER A 515 22.82 20.38 -2.81
CA SER A 515 24.02 20.77 -2.12
C SER A 515 24.88 19.51 -1.88
N PRO A 516 26.14 19.47 -2.34
CA PRO A 516 27.04 18.39 -1.98
C PRO A 516 27.24 18.38 -0.45
N PRO A 517 27.45 17.20 0.17
CA PRO A 517 27.56 17.09 1.63
C PRO A 517 28.68 18.00 2.14
N SER A 518 28.30 18.98 2.97
CA SER A 518 29.26 19.92 3.55
C SER A 518 30.19 19.19 4.53
N LYS A 519 31.46 19.60 4.59
CA LYS A 519 32.48 18.95 5.44
C LYS A 519 32.34 19.37 6.91
N GLY A 520 31.19 19.08 7.52
CA GLY A 520 30.95 19.25 8.94
C GLY A 520 31.89 18.37 9.76
N LYS A 521 32.78 18.98 10.56
CA LYS A 521 33.70 18.29 11.48
C LYS A 521 32.96 17.81 12.76
N GLY A 522 31.90 17.02 12.60
CA GLY A 522 31.25 16.32 13.70
C GLY A 522 31.98 15.03 14.06
N LYS A 523 32.22 14.77 15.36
CA LYS A 523 32.79 13.49 15.85
C LYS A 523 31.72 12.40 15.90
N GLY A 524 31.16 12.05 14.74
CA GLY A 524 30.30 10.87 14.55
C GLY A 524 31.08 9.69 13.98
N LYS A 525 30.71 8.45 14.34
CA LYS A 525 31.30 7.23 13.76
C LYS A 525 31.04 7.18 12.25
N ASN A 526 31.99 6.62 11.49
CA ASN A 526 31.95 6.51 10.02
C ASN A 526 30.55 6.17 9.47
N ARG A 527 29.92 7.13 8.79
CA ARG A 527 28.92 6.82 7.76
C ARG A 527 29.66 6.71 6.43
N ASP A 528 29.34 5.69 5.66
CA ASP A 528 29.91 5.50 4.33
C ASP A 528 29.13 6.39 3.33
N PRO A 529 29.78 7.38 2.68
CA PRO A 529 29.11 8.25 1.72
C PRO A 529 28.60 7.52 0.48
N VAL A 530 29.06 6.28 0.20
CA VAL A 530 28.50 5.43 -0.84
C VAL A 530 27.14 4.90 -0.40
N ILE A 531 27.00 4.42 0.84
CA ILE A 531 25.73 3.88 1.38
C ILE A 531 24.68 4.99 1.49
N ASP A 532 25.06 6.17 2.00
CA ASP A 532 24.14 7.32 2.07
C ASP A 532 23.67 7.76 0.67
N MET A 533 24.53 7.70 -0.35
CA MET A 533 24.19 8.03 -1.74
C MET A 533 23.29 6.98 -2.40
N GLU A 534 23.54 5.68 -2.20
CA GLU A 534 22.66 4.63 -2.72
C GLU A 534 21.29 4.63 -2.05
N LYS A 535 21.21 4.97 -0.75
CA LYS A 535 19.94 5.16 -0.06
C LYS A 535 19.16 6.33 -0.67
N ALA A 536 19.80 7.49 -0.84
CA ALA A 536 19.18 8.66 -1.46
C ALA A 536 18.73 8.38 -2.91
N TYR A 537 19.54 7.67 -3.69
CA TYR A 537 19.18 7.24 -5.05
C TYR A 537 17.98 6.29 -5.06
N SER A 538 17.93 5.32 -4.15
CA SER A 538 16.82 4.37 -4.05
C SER A 538 15.51 5.07 -3.70
N GLN A 539 15.52 5.97 -2.72
CA GLN A 539 14.36 6.80 -2.34
C GLN A 539 13.90 7.68 -3.51
N ALA A 540 14.82 8.26 -4.27
CA ALA A 540 14.50 9.07 -5.45
C ALA A 540 14.06 8.24 -6.67
N CYS A 541 14.35 6.94 -6.71
CA CYS A 541 13.73 6.01 -7.66
C CYS A 541 12.28 5.69 -7.26
N GLU A 542 12.05 5.38 -5.99
CA GLU A 542 10.75 5.02 -5.43
C GLU A 542 9.71 6.15 -5.53
N SER A 543 10.12 7.41 -5.33
CA SER A 543 9.22 8.57 -5.47
C SER A 543 8.87 8.88 -6.93
N LEU A 544 9.80 8.67 -7.87
CA LEU A 544 9.58 8.95 -9.30
C LEU A 544 9.08 7.73 -10.11
N SER A 545 8.93 6.55 -9.46
CA SER A 545 8.81 5.23 -10.11
C SER A 545 7.68 5.13 -11.12
N PHE A 546 6.53 5.73 -10.84
CA PHE A 546 5.31 5.56 -11.61
C PHE A 546 4.53 6.87 -11.66
N LYS A 547 3.94 7.20 -12.81
CA LYS A 547 3.03 8.35 -12.96
C LYS A 547 2.11 8.17 -14.18
N HIS A 548 0.86 8.61 -14.07
CA HIS A 548 0.04 8.90 -15.25
C HIS A 548 0.44 10.27 -15.84
N ILE A 549 0.41 10.39 -17.17
CA ILE A 549 0.75 11.60 -17.95
C ILE A 549 -0.07 11.66 -19.26
N GLU A 550 -0.15 12.81 -19.92
CA GLU A 550 -0.48 12.87 -21.36
C GLU A 550 0.73 12.39 -22.20
N ILE A 551 0.57 11.37 -23.05
CA ILE A 551 1.62 10.89 -23.97
C ILE A 551 1.43 11.47 -25.37
N ASP A 552 2.48 12.11 -25.89
CA ASP A 552 2.54 12.56 -27.29
C ASP A 552 2.56 11.35 -28.26
N TYR A 553 1.36 10.93 -28.70
CA TYR A 553 1.17 9.85 -29.67
C TYR A 553 1.85 10.12 -31.03
N SER A 554 2.24 11.36 -31.38
CA SER A 554 2.97 11.63 -32.62
C SER A 554 4.40 11.07 -32.56
N LYS A 555 5.01 11.10 -31.37
CA LYS A 555 6.36 10.58 -31.09
C LYS A 555 6.37 9.11 -30.69
N TYR A 556 5.25 8.57 -30.20
CA TYR A 556 5.07 7.17 -29.80
C TYR A 556 5.20 6.19 -30.98
N TYR A 557 5.75 5.00 -30.74
CA TYR A 557 6.02 3.99 -31.76
C TYR A 557 4.73 3.30 -32.21
N TYR A 558 3.96 2.75 -31.26
CA TYR A 558 2.75 1.97 -31.50
C TYR A 558 1.50 2.83 -31.80
N LYS A 559 1.69 4.00 -32.42
CA LYS A 559 0.63 4.98 -32.69
C LYS A 559 -0.35 4.55 -33.79
N ASN A 560 -0.01 3.55 -34.59
CA ASN A 560 -0.91 2.98 -35.59
C ASN A 560 -1.83 1.94 -34.93
N GLU A 561 -1.28 1.18 -34.00
CA GLU A 561 -1.95 0.19 -33.16
C GLU A 561 -2.95 0.87 -32.23
N LEU A 562 -2.57 1.96 -31.56
CA LEU A 562 -3.50 2.80 -30.78
C LEU A 562 -4.72 3.21 -31.62
N LYS A 563 -4.51 3.73 -32.84
CA LYS A 563 -5.58 4.11 -33.78
C LYS A 563 -6.43 2.93 -34.23
N ALA A 564 -5.83 1.77 -34.46
CA ALA A 564 -6.57 0.54 -34.78
C ALA A 564 -7.43 0.07 -33.60
N SER A 565 -7.03 0.36 -32.36
CA SER A 565 -7.79 0.13 -31.13
C SER A 565 -8.40 1.41 -30.52
N GLU A 566 -8.81 2.38 -31.34
CA GLU A 566 -9.43 3.64 -30.87
C GLU A 566 -10.92 3.47 -30.52
N PHE A 567 -11.66 2.74 -31.36
CA PHE A 567 -13.09 2.47 -31.19
C PHE A 567 -13.39 1.09 -30.58
N ALA A 568 -12.41 0.46 -29.94
CA ALA A 568 -12.50 -0.93 -29.48
C ALA A 568 -12.14 -1.04 -28.00
N THR A 569 -13.09 -1.52 -27.20
CA THR A 569 -12.97 -1.64 -25.74
C THR A 569 -12.32 -2.97 -25.32
N ARG A 570 -11.68 -2.97 -24.15
CA ARG A 570 -11.33 -4.22 -23.44
C ARG A 570 -12.55 -4.72 -22.68
N THR A 571 -12.73 -6.04 -22.63
CA THR A 571 -13.71 -6.69 -21.74
C THR A 571 -13.46 -6.25 -20.30
N PRO A 572 -14.51 -6.14 -19.45
CA PRO A 572 -14.39 -5.70 -18.06
C PRO A 572 -13.26 -6.42 -17.31
N LYS A 573 -13.24 -7.76 -17.31
CA LYS A 573 -12.14 -8.59 -16.79
C LYS A 573 -10.73 -8.19 -17.25
N ASN A 574 -10.51 -7.99 -18.55
CA ASN A 574 -9.18 -7.68 -19.08
C ASN A 574 -8.77 -6.24 -18.77
N ARG A 575 -9.75 -5.32 -18.75
CA ARG A 575 -9.58 -3.92 -18.34
C ARG A 575 -9.20 -3.85 -16.86
N LEU A 576 -9.93 -4.56 -15.99
CA LEU A 576 -9.68 -4.68 -14.56
C LEU A 576 -8.30 -5.31 -14.28
N HIS A 577 -7.95 -6.41 -14.95
CA HIS A 577 -6.64 -7.06 -14.80
C HIS A 577 -5.48 -6.10 -15.10
N LEU A 578 -5.56 -5.33 -16.19
CA LEU A 578 -4.56 -4.31 -16.52
C LEU A 578 -4.47 -3.24 -15.41
N VAL A 579 -5.59 -2.71 -14.91
CA VAL A 579 -5.58 -1.70 -13.84
C VAL A 579 -4.99 -2.26 -12.53
N LYS A 580 -5.29 -3.51 -12.17
CA LYS A 580 -4.68 -4.19 -11.02
C LYS A 580 -3.15 -4.28 -11.13
N GLU A 581 -2.65 -4.58 -12.33
CA GLU A 581 -1.22 -4.66 -12.61
C GLU A 581 -0.53 -3.29 -12.60
N LEU A 582 -1.15 -2.25 -13.18
CA LEU A 582 -0.66 -0.88 -13.13
C LEU A 582 -0.52 -0.38 -11.68
N ALA A 583 -1.53 -0.64 -10.84
CA ALA A 583 -1.50 -0.30 -9.42
C ALA A 583 -0.39 -1.04 -8.66
N THR A 584 -0.16 -2.31 -8.97
CA THR A 584 0.97 -3.08 -8.40
C THR A 584 2.32 -2.46 -8.79
N MET A 585 2.50 -2.12 -10.07
CA MET A 585 3.72 -1.44 -10.55
C MET A 585 3.94 -0.05 -9.94
N ALA A 586 2.91 0.63 -9.42
CA ALA A 586 3.11 1.91 -8.76
C ALA A 586 4.02 1.85 -7.51
N THR A 587 4.16 0.66 -6.92
CA THR A 587 4.92 0.43 -5.67
C THR A 587 6.01 -0.64 -5.80
N SER A 588 5.81 -1.69 -6.61
CA SER A 588 6.72 -2.85 -6.67
C SER A 588 7.78 -2.79 -7.80
N LEU A 589 8.01 -1.61 -8.38
CA LEU A 589 9.07 -1.38 -9.39
C LEU A 589 10.48 -1.35 -8.77
N PRO A 590 11.47 -2.09 -9.33
CA PRO A 590 12.86 -2.01 -8.90
C PRO A 590 13.49 -0.62 -9.05
N PRO A 591 14.46 -0.24 -8.18
CA PRO A 591 15.24 0.98 -8.35
C PRO A 591 15.89 1.07 -9.74
N GLY A 592 15.76 2.23 -10.39
CA GLY A 592 16.22 2.45 -11.76
C GLY A 592 15.28 1.95 -12.85
N ILE A 593 14.06 1.48 -12.54
CA ILE A 593 12.97 1.34 -13.52
C ILE A 593 11.90 2.38 -13.22
N TRP A 594 11.51 3.15 -14.23
CA TRP A 594 10.44 4.15 -14.13
C TRP A 594 9.41 3.95 -15.25
N VAL A 595 8.13 4.03 -14.92
CA VAL A 595 6.98 3.80 -15.82
C VAL A 595 6.13 5.06 -15.92
N ARG A 596 5.63 5.33 -17.12
CA ARG A 596 4.72 6.43 -17.44
C ARG A 596 3.57 5.88 -18.27
N VAL A 597 2.35 5.99 -17.78
CA VAL A 597 1.13 5.49 -18.42
C VAL A 597 0.35 6.68 -18.96
N ASP A 598 -0.30 6.55 -20.12
CA ASP A 598 -1.16 7.61 -20.63
C ASP A 598 -2.44 7.78 -19.79
N GLU A 599 -2.82 9.03 -19.48
CA GLU A 599 -3.98 9.39 -18.64
C GLU A 599 -5.33 8.96 -19.22
N VAL A 600 -5.44 8.84 -20.55
CA VAL A 600 -6.67 8.44 -21.24
C VAL A 600 -6.58 6.98 -21.73
N ARG A 601 -5.38 6.54 -22.07
CA ARG A 601 -5.11 5.24 -22.69
C ARG A 601 -4.10 4.43 -21.89
N ASN A 602 -4.59 3.69 -20.89
CA ASN A 602 -3.83 2.71 -20.10
C ASN A 602 -3.02 1.67 -20.92
N ASP A 603 -3.26 1.57 -22.24
CA ASP A 603 -2.54 0.72 -23.18
C ASP A 603 -1.37 1.39 -23.93
N ALA A 604 -1.19 2.70 -23.78
CA ALA A 604 0.02 3.43 -24.15
C ALA A 604 0.90 3.63 -22.90
N ILE A 605 2.06 2.97 -22.88
CA ILE A 605 3.00 3.04 -21.76
C ILE A 605 4.40 3.39 -22.30
N LYS A 606 5.11 4.24 -21.56
CA LYS A 606 6.53 4.53 -21.74
C LYS A 606 7.31 4.09 -20.51
N VAL A 607 8.49 3.50 -20.72
CA VAL A 607 9.33 2.98 -19.65
C VAL A 607 10.75 3.49 -19.81
N MET A 608 11.39 3.86 -18.70
CA MET A 608 12.81 4.18 -18.63
C MET A 608 13.51 3.14 -17.76
N ILE A 609 14.61 2.57 -18.24
CA ILE A 609 15.45 1.65 -17.47
C ILE A 609 16.86 2.21 -17.39
N ALA A 610 17.40 2.31 -16.18
CA ALA A 610 18.81 2.60 -15.93
C ALA A 610 19.65 1.34 -16.15
N GLY A 611 20.76 1.48 -16.87
CA GLY A 611 21.73 0.42 -17.11
C GLY A 611 22.40 -0.04 -15.80
N PRO A 612 22.35 -1.35 -15.46
CA PRO A 612 22.88 -1.87 -14.20
C PRO A 612 24.38 -1.65 -14.01
N GLU A 613 24.84 -1.71 -12.76
CA GLU A 613 26.25 -1.49 -12.42
C GLU A 613 27.15 -2.67 -12.77
N GLY A 614 28.43 -2.40 -13.00
CA GLY A 614 29.40 -3.36 -13.50
C GLY A 614 29.29 -3.64 -15.02
N THR A 615 28.16 -3.31 -15.63
CA THR A 615 27.85 -3.57 -17.05
C THR A 615 28.36 -2.46 -17.98
N PRO A 616 28.50 -2.71 -19.31
CA PRO A 616 28.75 -1.65 -20.29
C PRO A 616 27.55 -0.69 -20.48
N TYR A 617 26.41 -0.95 -19.83
CA TYR A 617 25.25 -0.06 -19.78
C TYR A 617 25.28 0.91 -18.58
N SER A 618 26.19 0.69 -17.62
CA SER A 618 26.23 1.35 -16.31
C SER A 618 26.07 2.87 -16.36
N GLY A 619 25.00 3.38 -15.74
CA GLY A 619 24.73 4.83 -15.64
C GLY A 619 24.16 5.46 -16.91
N GLY A 620 23.84 4.66 -17.93
CA GLY A 620 22.98 5.09 -19.04
C GLY A 620 21.49 4.91 -18.74
N LEU A 621 20.65 5.68 -19.43
CA LEU A 621 19.20 5.61 -19.42
C LEU A 621 18.67 5.12 -20.78
N PHE A 622 17.75 4.16 -20.77
CA PHE A 622 17.19 3.51 -21.95
C PHE A 622 15.67 3.62 -21.94
N GLU A 623 15.10 4.38 -22.90
CA GLU A 623 13.65 4.52 -23.06
C GLU A 623 13.09 3.39 -23.93
N PHE A 624 11.94 2.86 -23.53
CA PHE A 624 11.12 1.91 -24.27
C PHE A 624 9.68 2.43 -24.42
N ASP A 625 9.06 2.17 -25.56
CA ASP A 625 7.61 2.24 -25.74
C ASP A 625 7.00 0.85 -25.49
N CYS A 626 5.82 0.79 -24.88
CA CYS A 626 5.16 -0.43 -24.42
C CYS A 626 3.65 -0.37 -24.72
N PHE A 627 3.17 -1.15 -25.69
CA PHE A 627 1.76 -1.22 -26.04
C PHE A 627 1.08 -2.49 -25.50
N MET A 628 -0.05 -2.32 -24.80
CA MET A 628 -0.88 -3.43 -24.33
C MET A 628 -1.95 -3.78 -25.38
N PRO A 629 -1.95 -4.97 -26.00
CA PRO A 629 -3.03 -5.32 -26.94
C PRO A 629 -4.40 -5.42 -26.24
N LEU A 630 -5.49 -5.33 -27.00
CA LEU A 630 -6.85 -5.54 -26.48
C LEU A 630 -7.06 -6.96 -25.92
N THR A 631 -6.29 -7.92 -26.44
CA THR A 631 -6.26 -9.33 -26.01
C THR A 631 -5.37 -9.59 -24.79
N TYR A 632 -4.73 -8.57 -24.21
CA TYR A 632 -3.99 -8.70 -22.96
C TYR A 632 -4.92 -9.16 -21.82
N PRO A 633 -4.53 -10.10 -20.94
CA PRO A 633 -3.22 -10.76 -20.81
C PRO A 633 -3.08 -12.08 -21.60
N ALA A 634 -4.01 -12.42 -22.51
CA ALA A 634 -3.91 -13.66 -23.29
C ALA A 634 -2.80 -13.61 -24.36
N LEU A 635 -2.36 -12.42 -24.77
CA LEU A 635 -1.14 -12.16 -25.55
C LEU A 635 -0.22 -11.19 -24.79
N PRO A 636 1.11 -11.25 -25.02
CA PRO A 636 2.09 -10.38 -24.34
C PRO A 636 1.96 -8.90 -24.73
N PRO A 637 2.56 -7.98 -23.93
CA PRO A 637 2.75 -6.60 -24.35
C PRO A 637 3.73 -6.52 -25.52
N SER A 638 3.68 -5.43 -26.28
CA SER A 638 4.65 -5.12 -27.35
C SER A 638 5.66 -4.08 -26.87
N MET A 639 6.96 -4.43 -26.86
CA MET A 639 8.05 -3.57 -26.40
C MET A 639 8.98 -3.11 -27.54
N HIS A 640 9.29 -1.81 -27.58
CA HIS A 640 10.20 -1.19 -28.56
C HIS A 640 11.22 -0.27 -27.90
N LEU A 641 12.52 -0.51 -28.11
CA LEU A 641 13.61 0.33 -27.61
C LEU A 641 13.71 1.63 -28.44
N ARG A 642 13.61 2.77 -27.76
CA ARG A 642 13.72 4.11 -28.34
C ARG A 642 15.16 4.62 -28.37
N THR A 643 15.98 4.28 -27.36
CA THR A 643 17.39 4.65 -27.28
C THR A 643 18.25 3.80 -28.23
N THR A 644 18.23 4.11 -29.53
CA THR A 644 18.98 3.38 -30.60
C THR A 644 19.93 4.28 -31.42
N GLY A 645 20.11 5.54 -31.00
CA GLY A 645 20.82 6.56 -31.78
C GLY A 645 20.14 6.91 -33.12
N GLY A 646 18.83 6.66 -33.23
CA GLY A 646 18.07 6.84 -34.47
C GLY A 646 18.36 5.75 -35.52
N GLY A 647 18.34 4.47 -35.10
CA GLY A 647 18.61 3.35 -36.01
C GLY A 647 20.10 3.09 -36.26
N ARG A 648 20.98 3.42 -35.31
CA ARG A 648 22.45 3.33 -35.45
C ARG A 648 23.10 2.29 -34.54
N VAL A 649 22.49 1.96 -33.41
CA VAL A 649 23.11 1.17 -32.35
C VAL A 649 22.28 -0.07 -32.01
N ARG A 650 22.81 -1.25 -32.35
CA ARG A 650 22.38 -2.53 -31.76
C ARG A 650 23.03 -2.66 -30.37
N PHE A 651 22.30 -2.26 -29.33
CA PHE A 651 22.82 -2.15 -27.95
C PHE A 651 23.12 -3.50 -27.28
N ASN A 652 22.51 -4.58 -27.75
CA ASN A 652 22.66 -5.94 -27.24
C ASN A 652 22.28 -6.92 -28.37
N PRO A 653 22.68 -8.20 -28.36
CA PRO A 653 22.12 -9.17 -29.30
C PRO A 653 20.58 -9.21 -29.34
N ASN A 654 19.93 -8.98 -28.19
CA ASN A 654 18.49 -8.90 -28.03
C ASN A 654 17.88 -7.48 -28.19
N LEU A 655 18.70 -6.43 -28.34
CA LEU A 655 18.26 -5.04 -28.53
C LEU A 655 18.75 -4.52 -29.88
N TYR A 656 17.89 -4.62 -30.88
CA TYR A 656 18.22 -4.33 -32.27
C TYR A 656 18.35 -2.82 -32.53
N ASP A 657 19.10 -2.47 -33.58
CA ASP A 657 19.23 -1.11 -34.09
C ASP A 657 17.89 -0.49 -34.48
N ASN A 658 16.99 -1.27 -35.07
CA ASN A 658 15.60 -0.87 -35.35
C ASN A 658 14.69 -0.79 -34.11
N GLY A 659 15.22 -1.05 -32.91
CA GLY A 659 14.50 -1.01 -31.63
C GLY A 659 13.72 -2.29 -31.26
N LYS A 660 13.77 -3.37 -32.05
CA LYS A 660 13.15 -4.64 -31.67
C LYS A 660 13.80 -5.18 -30.38
N VAL A 661 12.95 -5.52 -29.39
CA VAL A 661 13.33 -6.26 -28.18
C VAL A 661 13.06 -7.76 -28.38
N CYS A 662 14.06 -8.60 -28.10
CA CYS A 662 13.94 -10.06 -28.13
C CYS A 662 13.89 -10.64 -26.71
N LEU A 663 12.76 -11.21 -26.31
CA LEU A 663 12.58 -11.90 -25.02
C LEU A 663 11.55 -13.03 -25.19
N SER A 664 11.70 -14.13 -24.47
CA SER A 664 10.77 -15.27 -24.52
C SER A 664 9.38 -14.91 -23.98
N LEU A 665 9.33 -14.11 -22.90
CA LEU A 665 8.09 -13.51 -22.37
C LEU A 665 7.41 -12.54 -23.35
N LEU A 666 8.06 -12.09 -24.41
CA LEU A 666 7.45 -11.27 -25.46
C LEU A 666 7.06 -12.09 -26.70
N GLY A 667 7.29 -13.40 -26.70
CA GLY A 667 7.16 -14.26 -27.89
C GLY A 667 8.15 -13.92 -29.01
N THR A 668 9.10 -13.01 -28.79
CA THR A 668 10.06 -12.53 -29.79
C THR A 668 11.38 -13.29 -29.81
N TRP A 669 11.52 -14.30 -28.92
CA TRP A 669 12.68 -15.19 -28.78
C TRP A 669 12.23 -16.61 -28.40
N PRO A 670 12.92 -17.68 -28.86
CA PRO A 670 12.66 -19.04 -28.39
C PRO A 670 13.04 -19.19 -26.91
N GLY A 671 12.31 -20.07 -26.22
CA GLY A 671 12.53 -20.46 -24.84
C GLY A 671 11.69 -21.70 -24.53
N ARG A 672 11.82 -22.24 -23.32
CA ARG A 672 11.00 -23.35 -22.83
C ARG A 672 9.53 -22.92 -22.62
N PRO A 673 8.56 -23.85 -22.54
CA PRO A 673 7.17 -23.51 -22.27
C PRO A 673 6.96 -22.68 -20.99
N GLU A 674 7.77 -22.92 -19.96
CA GLU A 674 7.78 -22.15 -18.70
C GLU A 674 8.48 -20.77 -18.78
N GLU A 675 9.19 -20.48 -19.88
CA GLU A 675 9.88 -19.20 -20.13
C GLU A 675 9.12 -18.30 -21.12
N GLN A 676 8.04 -18.79 -21.72
CA GLN A 676 7.19 -18.09 -22.70
C GLN A 676 6.03 -17.36 -22.01
N TRP A 677 5.39 -16.42 -22.71
CA TRP A 677 4.24 -15.68 -22.16
C TRP A 677 3.08 -16.60 -21.76
N SER A 678 2.50 -16.33 -20.59
CA SER A 678 1.26 -16.91 -20.10
C SER A 678 0.31 -15.81 -19.62
N SER A 679 -0.99 -16.12 -19.48
CA SER A 679 -1.95 -15.18 -18.87
C SER A 679 -1.80 -15.01 -17.35
N SER A 680 -0.69 -15.48 -16.78
CA SER A 680 -0.23 -15.22 -15.41
C SER A 680 1.15 -14.55 -15.38
N SER A 681 1.69 -14.19 -16.56
CA SER A 681 2.89 -13.39 -16.71
C SER A 681 2.54 -11.90 -16.58
N THR A 682 3.52 -11.06 -16.25
CA THR A 682 3.32 -9.61 -16.08
C THR A 682 4.34 -8.77 -16.86
N LEU A 683 3.98 -7.54 -17.20
CA LEU A 683 4.90 -6.51 -17.66
C LEU A 683 6.01 -6.28 -16.61
N LEU A 684 5.71 -6.35 -15.31
CA LEU A 684 6.75 -6.22 -14.27
C LEU A 684 7.86 -7.29 -14.44
N GLN A 685 7.49 -8.55 -14.71
CA GLN A 685 8.45 -9.62 -15.05
C GLN A 685 9.22 -9.32 -16.34
N VAL A 686 8.57 -8.77 -17.38
CA VAL A 686 9.23 -8.34 -18.62
C VAL A 686 10.27 -7.24 -18.35
N LEU A 687 9.94 -6.21 -17.56
CA LEU A 687 10.85 -5.11 -17.24
C LEU A 687 12.05 -5.58 -16.39
N VAL A 688 11.80 -6.40 -15.37
CA VAL A 688 12.84 -7.07 -14.58
C VAL A 688 13.74 -7.94 -15.46
N SER A 689 13.17 -8.67 -16.43
CA SER A 689 13.94 -9.51 -17.36
C SER A 689 14.81 -8.69 -18.32
N ILE A 690 14.32 -7.55 -18.82
CA ILE A 690 15.14 -6.63 -19.63
C ILE A 690 16.33 -6.10 -18.79
N GLN A 691 16.07 -5.66 -17.56
CA GLN A 691 17.15 -5.18 -16.68
C GLN A 691 18.15 -6.28 -16.31
N SER A 692 17.69 -7.51 -16.04
CA SER A 692 18.50 -8.58 -15.42
C SER A 692 19.11 -9.58 -16.40
N MET A 693 18.54 -9.76 -17.59
CA MET A 693 18.97 -10.76 -18.58
C MET A 693 19.51 -10.15 -19.88
N ILE A 694 19.10 -8.92 -20.21
CA ILE A 694 19.55 -8.22 -21.42
C ILE A 694 20.66 -7.22 -21.07
N LEU A 695 20.46 -6.34 -20.08
CA LEU A 695 21.44 -5.32 -19.70
C LEU A 695 22.54 -5.86 -18.77
N ILE A 696 23.17 -6.98 -19.14
CA ILE A 696 24.17 -7.72 -18.33
C ILE A 696 25.63 -7.26 -18.53
N ASP A 697 26.57 -7.86 -17.80
CA ASP A 697 28.01 -7.56 -17.84
C ASP A 697 28.73 -8.06 -19.10
N THR A 698 28.28 -9.18 -19.66
CA THR A 698 28.91 -9.92 -20.77
C THR A 698 27.95 -10.11 -21.97
N PRO A 699 27.30 -9.04 -22.47
CA PRO A 699 26.18 -9.10 -23.41
C PRO A 699 26.52 -9.73 -24.77
N TYR A 700 27.79 -9.87 -25.14
CA TYR A 700 28.22 -10.63 -26.32
C TYR A 700 27.68 -12.08 -26.33
N TYR A 701 27.48 -12.69 -25.15
CA TYR A 701 27.03 -14.08 -25.01
C TYR A 701 25.50 -14.26 -25.12
N ASN A 702 24.73 -13.18 -25.26
CA ASN A 702 23.29 -13.26 -25.53
C ASN A 702 22.96 -13.67 -26.99
N GLU A 703 23.95 -13.69 -27.88
CA GLU A 703 23.79 -14.18 -29.25
C GLU A 703 23.91 -15.72 -29.29
N PRO A 704 22.97 -16.45 -29.92
CA PRO A 704 22.97 -17.90 -29.95
C PRO A 704 24.26 -18.52 -30.49
N GLY A 705 24.78 -19.54 -29.79
CA GLY A 705 25.95 -20.31 -30.21
C GLY A 705 27.31 -19.77 -29.72
N HIS A 706 27.37 -18.61 -29.08
CA HIS A 706 28.62 -18.08 -28.50
C HIS A 706 29.14 -18.85 -27.26
N GLY A 707 28.38 -19.81 -26.75
CA GLY A 707 28.82 -20.72 -25.68
C GLY A 707 28.62 -20.16 -24.26
N LYS A 708 29.45 -20.60 -23.31
CA LYS A 708 29.42 -20.09 -21.92
C LYS A 708 30.12 -18.73 -21.85
N ALA A 709 29.56 -17.82 -21.05
CA ALA A 709 30.16 -16.51 -20.82
C ALA A 709 31.59 -16.62 -20.27
N ASN A 710 32.50 -15.84 -20.87
CA ASN A 710 33.86 -15.65 -20.40
C ASN A 710 34.21 -14.15 -20.45
N PRO A 711 34.27 -13.44 -19.30
CA PRO A 711 34.64 -12.03 -19.24
C PRO A 711 36.03 -11.70 -19.80
N GLU A 712 36.95 -12.67 -19.83
CA GLU A 712 38.32 -12.50 -20.36
C GLU A 712 38.39 -12.65 -21.89
N SER A 713 37.29 -13.05 -22.53
CA SER A 713 37.22 -13.17 -23.99
C SER A 713 37.43 -11.83 -24.65
N LYS A 714 38.51 -11.69 -25.44
CA LYS A 714 38.80 -10.46 -26.19
C LYS A 714 37.61 -9.97 -27.01
N VAL A 715 36.85 -10.87 -27.63
CA VAL A 715 35.67 -10.50 -28.44
C VAL A 715 34.57 -9.89 -27.56
N SER A 716 34.37 -10.41 -26.34
CA SER A 716 33.44 -9.83 -25.37
C SER A 716 33.94 -8.50 -24.80
N ILE A 717 35.25 -8.36 -24.60
CA ILE A 717 35.87 -7.10 -24.15
C ILE A 717 35.74 -6.02 -25.22
N ASP A 718 36.04 -6.34 -26.48
CA ASP A 718 35.92 -5.41 -27.61
C ASP A 718 34.44 -5.03 -27.87
N TYR A 719 33.51 -5.98 -27.70
CA TYR A 719 32.06 -5.70 -27.72
C TYR A 719 31.67 -4.74 -26.60
N ASN A 720 32.07 -5.01 -25.35
CA ASN A 720 31.80 -4.16 -24.20
C ASN A 720 32.40 -2.75 -24.35
N ASN A 721 33.62 -2.63 -24.89
CA ASN A 721 34.27 -1.36 -25.17
C ASN A 721 33.51 -0.53 -26.23
N ASN A 722 32.82 -1.18 -27.17
CA ASN A 722 31.95 -0.51 -28.12
C ASN A 722 30.61 -0.11 -27.49
N ILE A 723 29.95 -1.01 -26.76
CA ILE A 723 28.67 -0.72 -26.08
C ILE A 723 28.83 0.41 -25.06
N ALA A 724 29.87 0.40 -24.22
CA ALA A 724 30.14 1.48 -23.27
C ALA A 724 30.31 2.84 -23.96
N LYS A 725 31.00 2.88 -25.11
CA LYS A 725 31.19 4.09 -25.93
C LYS A 725 29.87 4.59 -26.53
N GLU A 726 29.00 3.70 -27.00
CA GLU A 726 27.64 4.08 -27.46
C GLU A 726 26.70 4.46 -26.30
N THR A 727 26.82 3.83 -25.13
CA THR A 727 26.10 4.21 -23.90
C THR A 727 26.53 5.63 -23.47
N CYS A 728 27.82 5.97 -23.51
CA CYS A 728 28.28 7.34 -23.26
C CYS A 728 27.59 8.36 -24.17
N ARG A 729 27.45 8.06 -25.47
CA ARG A 729 26.77 8.98 -26.40
C ARG A 729 25.25 9.01 -26.18
N TRP A 730 24.57 7.87 -26.28
CA TRP A 730 23.11 7.80 -26.43
C TRP A 730 22.37 7.44 -25.14
N GLY A 731 23.00 6.66 -24.26
CA GLY A 731 22.47 6.37 -22.93
C GLY A 731 22.75 7.48 -21.91
N ILE A 732 23.74 8.35 -22.15
CA ILE A 732 24.15 9.42 -21.22
C ILE A 732 24.00 10.79 -21.87
N THR A 733 24.91 11.21 -22.76
CA THR A 733 24.99 12.64 -23.14
C THR A 733 23.77 13.15 -23.92
N ASP A 734 23.03 12.28 -24.63
CA ASP A 734 21.79 12.64 -25.34
C ASP A 734 20.64 13.02 -24.40
N TRP A 735 20.59 12.42 -23.20
CA TRP A 735 19.59 12.75 -22.18
C TRP A 735 19.93 14.03 -21.40
N LEU A 736 21.17 14.52 -21.51
CA LEU A 736 21.62 15.77 -20.89
C LEU A 736 21.43 16.99 -21.81
N ASP A 737 20.63 16.88 -22.88
CA ASP A 737 20.31 17.99 -23.78
C ASP A 737 19.10 18.81 -23.30
N ASP A 738 19.11 20.14 -23.53
CA ASP A 738 18.06 21.04 -23.06
C ASP A 738 16.67 20.77 -23.72
N THR A 739 16.58 20.00 -24.82
CA THR A 739 15.29 19.49 -25.33
C THR A 739 14.55 18.62 -24.32
N GLN A 740 15.28 17.90 -23.45
CA GLN A 740 14.71 17.05 -22.41
C GLN A 740 14.17 17.85 -21.20
N LYS A 741 14.48 19.15 -21.08
CA LYS A 741 13.96 20.02 -20.00
C LYS A 741 12.42 20.10 -19.97
N LYS A 742 11.75 19.83 -21.10
CA LYS A 742 10.28 19.74 -21.22
C LYS A 742 9.77 18.32 -21.48
N GLY A 743 10.63 17.30 -21.37
CA GLY A 743 10.27 15.90 -21.59
C GLY A 743 9.66 15.26 -20.34
N ILE A 744 8.88 14.20 -20.53
CA ILE A 744 8.20 13.44 -19.46
C ILE A 744 9.16 12.80 -18.44
N TRP A 745 10.45 12.72 -18.79
CA TRP A 745 11.53 12.15 -18.00
C TRP A 745 12.40 13.21 -17.31
N LYS A 746 12.11 14.52 -17.45
CA LYS A 746 12.91 15.64 -16.90
C LYS A 746 13.41 15.35 -15.48
N ASP A 747 12.50 15.01 -14.57
CA ASP A 747 12.81 14.86 -13.15
C ASP A 747 13.57 13.56 -12.85
N VAL A 748 13.34 12.50 -13.63
CA VAL A 748 14.10 11.24 -13.60
C VAL A 748 15.54 11.46 -14.06
N ILE A 749 15.74 12.16 -15.18
CA ILE A 749 17.04 12.55 -15.73
C ILE A 749 17.80 13.41 -14.71
N ALA A 750 17.13 14.45 -14.19
CA ALA A 750 17.72 15.39 -13.25
C ALA A 750 18.12 14.72 -11.93
N SER A 751 17.27 13.85 -11.37
CA SER A 751 17.54 13.04 -10.18
C SER A 751 18.70 12.06 -10.42
N HIS A 752 18.58 11.20 -11.42
CA HIS A 752 19.55 10.14 -11.71
C HIS A 752 20.96 10.68 -11.92
N PHE A 753 21.12 11.64 -12.85
CA PHE A 753 22.43 12.15 -13.19
C PHE A 753 23.02 13.09 -12.13
N THR A 754 22.21 13.77 -11.30
CA THR A 754 22.75 14.63 -10.24
C THR A 754 23.16 13.84 -9.01
N ILE A 755 22.34 12.90 -8.52
CA ILE A 755 22.69 12.04 -7.37
C ILE A 755 23.92 11.18 -7.71
N ARG A 756 23.96 10.57 -8.90
CA ARG A 756 25.05 9.68 -9.32
C ARG A 756 26.17 10.37 -10.09
N LYS A 757 26.18 11.71 -10.16
CA LYS A 757 27.11 12.54 -10.98
C LYS A 757 28.55 12.06 -10.94
N ASN A 758 29.11 11.90 -9.74
CA ASN A 758 30.50 11.52 -9.54
C ASN A 758 30.80 10.09 -10.00
N LYS A 759 29.88 9.16 -9.71
CA LYS A 759 29.99 7.73 -10.04
C LYS A 759 29.93 7.51 -11.55
N ILE A 760 28.99 8.18 -12.22
CA ILE A 760 28.85 8.15 -13.69
C ILE A 760 30.06 8.79 -14.36
N ARG A 761 30.49 9.98 -13.92
CA ARG A 761 31.69 10.65 -14.45
C ARG A 761 32.94 9.81 -14.33
N GLN A 762 33.14 9.14 -13.19
CA GLN A 762 34.25 8.21 -12.99
C GLN A 762 34.18 7.06 -13.99
N LYS A 763 33.01 6.46 -14.24
CA LYS A 763 32.85 5.37 -15.21
C LYS A 763 33.16 5.78 -16.64
N ILE A 764 32.71 6.97 -17.06
CA ILE A 764 33.06 7.54 -18.37
C ILE A 764 34.57 7.75 -18.49
N LEU A 765 35.26 8.21 -17.43
CA LEU A 765 36.72 8.36 -17.42
C LEU A 765 37.46 7.01 -17.47
N GLU A 766 37.01 6.01 -16.71
CA GLU A 766 37.55 4.64 -16.75
C GLU A 766 37.41 4.01 -18.15
N TRP A 767 36.27 4.21 -18.81
CA TRP A 767 36.05 3.78 -20.18
C TRP A 767 36.89 4.58 -21.19
N ALA A 768 36.99 5.91 -21.05
CA ALA A 768 37.79 6.76 -21.94
C ALA A 768 39.30 6.47 -21.85
N ALA A 769 39.79 6.00 -20.70
CA ALA A 769 41.17 5.54 -20.53
C ALA A 769 41.44 4.21 -21.26
N LYS A 770 40.43 3.33 -21.38
CA LYS A 770 40.53 2.06 -22.13
C LYS A 770 40.24 2.22 -23.62
N ASN A 771 39.34 3.13 -23.98
CA ASN A 771 38.88 3.38 -25.34
C ASN A 771 38.97 4.89 -25.67
N PRO A 772 40.09 5.37 -26.24
CA PRO A 772 40.28 6.78 -26.59
C PRO A 772 39.22 7.36 -27.54
N SER A 773 38.48 6.52 -28.29
CA SER A 773 37.42 7.00 -29.19
C SER A 773 36.25 7.68 -28.46
N ILE A 774 36.14 7.53 -27.15
CA ILE A 774 35.17 8.28 -26.30
C ILE A 774 35.51 9.77 -26.24
N ARG A 775 36.79 10.15 -26.35
CA ARG A 775 37.24 11.56 -26.42
C ARG A 775 37.29 12.14 -27.83
N SER A 776 37.14 11.30 -28.85
CA SER A 776 37.19 11.69 -30.26
C SER A 776 36.04 11.04 -31.03
N TYR A 777 34.85 11.01 -30.41
CA TYR A 777 33.68 10.31 -30.91
C TYR A 777 33.22 10.93 -32.23
N GLN A 778 32.87 10.08 -33.19
CA GLN A 778 32.42 10.46 -34.52
C GLN A 778 31.12 9.73 -34.80
N LEU A 779 30.10 10.44 -35.30
CA LEU A 779 28.90 9.77 -35.81
C LEU A 779 29.27 9.01 -37.08
N GLY A 780 29.17 7.69 -37.04
CA GLY A 780 29.36 6.84 -38.21
C GLY A 780 28.45 7.24 -39.37
N ALA A 781 28.95 7.12 -40.61
CA ALA A 781 28.15 7.35 -41.80
C ALA A 781 26.97 6.37 -41.85
N ARG A 782 25.81 6.84 -42.32
CA ARG A 782 24.62 6.00 -42.48
C ARG A 782 24.92 4.94 -43.55
N THR A 783 24.96 3.66 -43.16
CA THR A 783 24.96 2.54 -44.11
C THR A 783 23.66 2.56 -44.91
N GLN A 784 23.70 3.22 -46.07
CA GLN A 784 22.64 3.13 -47.06
C GLN A 784 22.54 1.66 -47.50
N ARG A 785 21.37 1.04 -47.32
CA ARG A 785 21.04 -0.15 -48.11
C ARG A 785 20.91 0.31 -49.56
N SER A 786 21.49 -0.46 -50.47
CA SER A 786 21.41 -0.19 -51.91
C SER A 786 20.02 -0.58 -52.42
N ASP A 787 19.12 0.40 -52.53
CA ASP A 787 17.91 0.24 -53.34
C ASP A 787 18.31 0.10 -54.82
N ALA A 788 17.56 -0.73 -55.58
CA ALA A 788 18.01 -1.28 -56.85
C ALA A 788 18.00 -0.32 -58.07
N PHE A 789 17.94 1.00 -57.84
CA PHE A 789 17.95 2.02 -58.88
C PHE A 789 19.04 3.07 -58.61
N GLY A 790 20.17 2.93 -59.30
CA GLY A 790 21.34 3.78 -59.11
C GLY A 790 21.16 5.19 -59.67
N VAL A 791 21.02 6.18 -58.79
CA VAL A 791 21.19 7.61 -59.10
C VAL A 791 22.20 8.20 -58.13
N MET A 792 23.41 8.50 -58.60
CA MET A 792 24.40 9.21 -57.79
C MET A 792 24.05 10.70 -57.70
N VAL A 793 23.69 11.16 -56.52
CA VAL A 793 23.71 12.60 -56.18
C VAL A 793 24.89 12.84 -55.25
N GLY A 794 25.90 13.57 -55.73
CA GLY A 794 27.09 13.88 -54.95
C GLY A 794 26.76 14.75 -53.74
N SER A 795 27.01 14.26 -52.53
CA SER A 795 26.84 15.03 -51.30
C SER A 795 28.16 15.66 -50.88
N ALA A 796 28.16 16.96 -50.55
CA ALA A 796 29.35 17.69 -50.16
C ALA A 796 29.94 17.15 -48.84
N CYS A 797 31.27 17.18 -48.72
CA CYS A 797 31.97 16.69 -47.54
C CYS A 797 31.75 17.64 -46.34
N ALA A 798 30.67 17.43 -45.59
CA ALA A 798 30.45 18.09 -44.31
C ALA A 798 31.57 17.74 -43.32
N SER A 799 32.10 18.74 -42.63
CA SER A 799 33.15 18.55 -41.64
C SER A 799 32.65 17.71 -40.46
N VAL A 800 33.20 16.51 -40.30
CA VAL A 800 32.84 15.59 -39.21
C VAL A 800 33.30 16.16 -37.88
N SER A 801 32.38 16.77 -37.13
CA SER A 801 32.63 17.23 -35.77
C SER A 801 32.97 16.03 -34.88
N ARG A 802 34.12 16.12 -34.20
CA ARG A 802 34.52 15.16 -33.17
C ARG A 802 34.01 15.65 -31.82
N LEU A 803 33.38 14.76 -31.05
CA LEU A 803 32.87 15.05 -29.72
C LEU A 803 33.78 14.39 -28.67
N ASP A 804 34.12 15.10 -27.60
CA ASP A 804 34.64 14.49 -26.38
C ASP A 804 33.46 14.24 -25.43
N LEU A 805 33.05 12.98 -25.28
CA LEU A 805 31.89 12.61 -24.48
C LEU A 805 32.09 12.88 -22.98
N VAL A 806 33.32 13.07 -22.50
CA VAL A 806 33.62 13.54 -21.14
C VAL A 806 33.26 15.02 -21.00
N ALA A 807 33.60 15.83 -22.01
CA ALA A 807 33.27 17.25 -22.03
C ALA A 807 31.77 17.50 -22.24
N GLU A 808 31.12 16.70 -23.11
CA GLU A 808 29.67 16.74 -23.27
C GLU A 808 28.92 16.29 -22.01
N PHE A 809 29.46 15.34 -21.23
CA PHE A 809 28.90 15.01 -19.92
C PHE A 809 29.01 16.19 -18.94
N ASP A 810 30.19 16.80 -18.80
CA ASP A 810 30.38 17.92 -17.86
C ASP A 810 29.55 19.16 -18.25
N SER A 811 29.46 19.46 -19.55
CA SER A 811 28.58 20.49 -20.13
C SER A 811 27.10 20.17 -19.90
N GLY A 812 26.69 18.93 -20.18
CA GLY A 812 25.33 18.44 -19.97
C GLY A 812 24.90 18.47 -18.50
N MET A 813 25.79 18.15 -17.57
CA MET A 813 25.53 18.30 -16.14
C MET A 813 25.33 19.77 -15.73
N ALA A 814 26.05 20.71 -16.35
CA ALA A 814 25.79 22.14 -16.15
C ALA A 814 24.43 22.57 -16.75
N ARG A 815 23.97 21.95 -17.84
CA ARG A 815 22.61 22.16 -18.36
C ARG A 815 21.56 21.67 -17.35
N VAL A 816 21.65 20.42 -16.89
CA VAL A 816 20.74 19.80 -15.90
C VAL A 816 20.68 20.57 -14.58
N GLN A 817 21.80 21.10 -14.09
CA GLN A 817 21.79 21.93 -12.87
C GLN A 817 20.96 23.22 -13.04
N ARG A 818 20.77 23.74 -14.27
CA ARG A 818 19.85 24.85 -14.60
C ARG A 818 18.42 24.38 -14.94
N TRP A 819 18.05 23.14 -14.61
CA TRP A 819 16.65 22.65 -14.64
C TRP A 819 16.04 22.54 -13.24
N LEU A 820 16.89 22.79 -12.23
CA LEU A 820 16.65 22.64 -10.79
C LEU A 820 16.87 23.99 -10.06
N LEU A 821 17.25 25.00 -10.84
CA LEU A 821 17.11 26.44 -10.63
C LEU A 821 16.04 26.94 -11.61
#